data_AF-A0A2W4I7D6-F1
#
_entry.id   AF-A0A2W4I7D6-F1
#
_cell.length_a   1.000
_cell.length_b   1.000
_cell.length_c   1.000
_cell.angle_alpha   90.00
_cell.angle_beta   90.00
_cell.angle_gamma   90.00
#
_symmetry.space_group_name_H-M   'P 1'
#
loop_
_entity.id
_entity.type
_entity.pdbx_description
1 polymer ?
#
loop_
_entity_poly.entity_id
_entity_poly.type
_entity_poly.pdbx_seq_one_letter_code
_entity_poly.pdbx_strand_id
1 'polypeptide(L)'
;MSLFASFLLLILAGGVISLKHIKFLVFIVIAAIVSFVSVGFADNFTFIEASNIVIDYNGQHIVWGTEPVYCESILYVPLRDLMPVLDFSLFTNRRSLLTTLQRHSDNFQIIIEEGSPIITVGGKQENISNDVRIIKNRIYVPFINFIEKIGYRAQKDKKLFTIVPVINSISVENNSFIIEGVAPFEYKVDYYKQKRKLQIRLRGYISNKTVSQEKLEDRGIESVAVKQVDKSNLDTLFEVTFLEGTKYNLYKYEGRNVIELEVIPHNSAALAKRKEDIKAIFENKEKNIEKSINVTAKPKENEPLTNNIKVEQTKVITTTSRFDKPSHNSIWLPNLKDRKQLDFSVSGKDVLLKAPFTYQDKSLMVPLKLVFEKAGYNVHINADKHQATIYRDDGIDYLISAGQLEIQNRGVNKNGALILDTPPKIINGDMYVPLIAFARIIGMGVRWDSKLEKVFVNHRIYEVVYEESAGTRQITIKCTGEIRLDSVFEVVSPSMLLITIPNTNLDVPDPIIEINDEKIKSYRLAQLTNNNCRIAIDTKGKIPYGVVDNDNILEGTIRFAGELTSVLLKSNKDVSEIVLQSSSKITPIIQKINDPFRLVIDVPDIVLKTPQFYEGDGKIIKRVRASQYQWNPLVTRVVVELEKDAYYNTQRNGDDKLLSVVLSLKDIKELKEKVVEELKAIIPKKEPSLSPLLKDKIIVIEAGHGGRDPGCIGIGGTLEKEPALKTSKIIQEELAQRGAKVMMARESDVYMSLNDRVFFANKNRADVFISVHYNSFVNGTISGTETFYSKPIDQALASAVHKAMVEKLKRTDKGTRKAMLYVLNYTTMPAICIEPVFLSNKWDELLANDENFQKKVALAVCQGIEEYFKNVKGGKK
;
A
#
# COMPACT_ATOMS: atom_id res chain seq x y z
N MET A 1 -45.05 10.75 -31.43
CA MET A 1 -45.44 12.04 -32.04
C MET A 1 -46.80 12.01 -32.72
N SER A 2 -47.22 10.96 -33.44
CA SER A 2 -48.55 10.96 -34.09
C SER A 2 -49.73 11.02 -33.11
N LEU A 3 -49.66 10.34 -31.96
CA LEU A 3 -50.67 10.44 -30.88
C LEU A 3 -50.77 11.83 -30.25
N PHE A 4 -49.68 12.60 -30.24
CA PHE A 4 -49.65 13.95 -29.66
C PHE A 4 -50.28 14.97 -30.62
N ALA A 5 -50.10 14.77 -31.93
CA ALA A 5 -50.76 15.57 -32.97
C ALA A 5 -52.28 15.33 -33.03
N SER A 6 -52.73 14.09 -32.82
CA SER A 6 -54.17 13.76 -32.75
C SER A 6 -54.85 14.33 -31.49
N PHE A 7 -54.12 14.50 -30.39
CA PHE A 7 -54.66 15.03 -29.14
C PHE A 7 -54.80 16.56 -29.15
N LEU A 8 -53.88 17.28 -29.82
CA LEU A 8 -53.97 18.73 -29.99
C LEU A 8 -55.19 19.14 -30.84
N LEU A 9 -55.57 18.30 -31.80
CA LEU A 9 -56.79 18.46 -32.60
C LEU A 9 -58.09 18.28 -31.80
N LEU A 10 -58.08 17.46 -30.74
CA LEU A 10 -59.25 17.26 -29.87
C LEU A 10 -59.47 18.43 -28.89
N ILE A 11 -58.40 19.09 -28.44
CA ILE A 11 -58.47 20.26 -27.55
C ILE A 11 -58.94 21.51 -28.31
N LEU A 12 -58.59 21.63 -29.60
CA LEU A 12 -59.09 22.70 -30.47
C LEU A 12 -60.58 22.52 -30.85
N ALA A 13 -61.14 21.32 -30.66
CA ALA A 13 -62.55 21.01 -30.89
C ALA A 13 -63.38 20.99 -29.59
N GLY A 14 -63.40 22.11 -28.85
CA GLY A 14 -64.59 22.58 -28.13
C GLY A 14 -65.17 21.78 -26.94
N GLY A 15 -64.45 20.85 -26.30
CA GLY A 15 -64.96 20.12 -25.12
C GLY A 15 -64.50 20.73 -23.78
N VAL A 16 -65.43 21.19 -22.93
CA VAL A 16 -65.14 21.66 -21.56
C VAL A 16 -64.74 20.47 -20.68
N ILE A 17 -63.45 20.35 -20.35
CA ILE A 17 -62.91 19.30 -19.46
C ILE A 17 -62.75 19.88 -18.05
N SER A 18 -63.35 19.20 -17.05
CA SER A 18 -63.25 19.57 -15.63
C SER A 18 -61.81 19.54 -15.10
N LEU A 19 -61.44 20.50 -14.24
CA LEU A 19 -60.11 20.65 -13.62
C LEU A 19 -59.58 19.39 -12.93
N LYS A 20 -60.46 18.49 -12.44
CA LYS A 20 -60.05 17.20 -11.85
C LYS A 20 -59.47 16.24 -12.89
N HIS A 21 -59.99 16.26 -14.12
CA HIS A 21 -59.48 15.42 -15.21
C HIS A 21 -58.17 15.98 -15.78
N ILE A 22 -57.98 17.30 -15.76
CA ILE A 22 -56.72 17.94 -16.16
C ILE A 22 -55.58 17.55 -15.20
N LYS A 23 -55.81 17.53 -13.88
CA LYS A 23 -54.78 17.11 -12.91
C LYS A 23 -54.40 15.64 -13.04
N PHE A 24 -55.37 14.76 -13.29
CA PHE A 24 -55.11 13.33 -13.50
C PHE A 24 -54.36 13.09 -14.81
N LEU A 25 -54.70 13.82 -15.88
CA LEU A 25 -54.03 13.70 -17.17
C LEU A 25 -52.62 14.30 -17.16
N VAL A 26 -52.41 15.42 -16.44
CA VAL A 26 -51.06 15.99 -16.22
C VAL A 26 -50.20 15.02 -15.42
N PHE A 27 -50.77 14.30 -14.45
CA PHE A 27 -50.03 13.25 -13.74
C PHE A 27 -49.66 12.08 -14.66
N ILE A 28 -50.55 11.66 -15.57
CA ILE A 28 -50.25 10.60 -16.57
C ILE A 28 -49.24 11.08 -17.60
N VAL A 29 -49.30 12.33 -18.06
CA VAL A 29 -48.33 12.91 -19.00
C VAL A 29 -46.98 13.12 -18.33
N ILE A 30 -46.93 13.53 -17.07
CA ILE A 30 -45.68 13.59 -16.29
C ILE A 30 -45.15 12.17 -16.05
N ALA A 31 -45.97 11.19 -15.70
CA ALA A 31 -45.56 9.80 -15.55
C ALA A 31 -45.09 9.18 -16.89
N ALA A 32 -45.73 9.55 -18.00
CA ALA A 32 -45.35 9.11 -19.34
C ALA A 32 -44.10 9.83 -19.84
N ILE A 33 -43.87 11.11 -19.52
CA ILE A 33 -42.63 11.85 -19.81
C ILE A 33 -41.50 11.33 -18.94
N VAL A 34 -41.75 11.04 -17.66
CA VAL A 34 -40.77 10.38 -16.78
C VAL A 34 -40.47 8.97 -17.31
N SER A 35 -41.45 8.25 -17.85
CA SER A 35 -41.22 6.96 -18.51
C SER A 35 -40.54 7.08 -19.88
N PHE A 36 -40.76 8.16 -20.65
CA PHE A 36 -40.11 8.39 -21.95
C PHE A 36 -38.69 8.93 -21.82
N VAL A 37 -38.41 9.73 -20.79
CA VAL A 37 -37.05 10.15 -20.42
C VAL A 37 -36.27 8.99 -19.79
N SER A 38 -36.95 7.95 -19.31
CA SER A 38 -36.33 6.69 -18.86
C SER A 38 -36.18 5.64 -19.97
N VAL A 39 -36.71 5.88 -21.18
CA VAL A 39 -36.70 4.92 -22.31
C VAL A 39 -36.15 5.61 -23.58
N GLY A 40 -35.06 6.36 -23.42
CA GLY A 40 -34.19 6.78 -24.52
C GLY A 40 -32.88 6.01 -24.46
N PHE A 41 -32.72 5.05 -25.37
CA PHE A 41 -31.52 4.22 -25.59
C PHE A 41 -31.19 3.17 -24.51
N ALA A 42 -32.09 2.23 -24.29
CA ALA A 42 -31.68 0.90 -23.85
C ALA A 42 -31.54 0.01 -25.09
N ASP A 43 -30.40 0.12 -25.77
CA ASP A 43 -29.95 -0.99 -26.61
C ASP A 43 -29.81 -2.21 -25.68
N ASN A 44 -30.58 -3.27 -25.94
CA ASN A 44 -30.59 -4.50 -25.14
C ASN A 44 -29.30 -5.30 -25.39
N PHE A 45 -28.18 -4.77 -24.91
CA PHE A 45 -26.90 -5.45 -24.91
C PHE A 45 -26.85 -6.46 -23.76
N THR A 46 -26.59 -7.72 -24.08
CA THR A 46 -26.36 -8.77 -23.08
C THR A 46 -24.90 -8.72 -22.65
N PHE A 47 -24.67 -8.36 -21.38
CA PHE A 47 -23.34 -8.40 -20.77
C PHE A 47 -23.13 -9.73 -20.06
N ILE A 48 -22.05 -10.41 -20.40
CA ILE A 48 -21.64 -11.67 -19.78
C ILE A 48 -20.40 -11.40 -18.93
N GLU A 49 -20.42 -11.78 -17.65
CA GLU A 49 -19.25 -11.63 -16.78
C GLU A 49 -18.05 -12.38 -17.36
N ALA A 50 -16.92 -11.69 -17.43
CA ALA A 50 -15.70 -12.21 -18.02
C ALA A 50 -14.77 -12.77 -16.93
N SER A 51 -15.30 -13.69 -16.11
CA SER A 51 -14.59 -14.23 -14.96
C SER A 51 -13.30 -14.93 -15.40
N ASN A 52 -12.21 -14.69 -14.67
CA ASN A 52 -10.86 -15.21 -14.91
C ASN A 52 -10.08 -14.57 -16.07
N ILE A 53 -10.43 -13.35 -16.48
CA ILE A 53 -9.53 -12.55 -17.31
C ILE A 53 -8.40 -11.99 -16.46
N VAL A 54 -7.17 -12.24 -16.90
CA VAL A 54 -5.97 -11.65 -16.33
C VAL A 54 -5.45 -10.62 -17.29
N ILE A 55 -5.27 -9.38 -16.83
CA ILE A 55 -4.55 -8.36 -17.58
C ILE A 55 -3.23 -8.13 -16.87
N ASP A 56 -2.13 -8.30 -17.61
CA ASP A 56 -0.77 -8.08 -17.15
C ASP A 56 -0.19 -6.82 -17.79
N TYR A 57 0.42 -5.99 -16.95
CA TYR A 57 1.27 -4.89 -17.39
C TYR A 57 2.53 -4.90 -16.53
N ASN A 58 3.70 -5.08 -17.15
CA ASN A 58 5.00 -5.16 -16.47
C ASN A 58 5.05 -6.21 -15.32
N GLY A 59 4.37 -7.34 -15.46
CA GLY A 59 4.32 -8.38 -14.43
C GLY A 59 3.41 -8.07 -13.25
N GLN A 60 2.59 -7.01 -13.34
CA GLN A 60 1.52 -6.71 -12.39
C GLN A 60 0.18 -7.13 -12.98
N HIS A 61 -0.57 -7.91 -12.21
CA HIS A 61 -1.94 -8.30 -12.54
C HIS A 61 -2.93 -7.27 -11.99
N ILE A 62 -3.85 -6.84 -12.85
CA ILE A 62 -4.92 -5.92 -12.44
C ILE A 62 -5.92 -6.66 -11.55
N VAL A 63 -6.20 -6.11 -10.37
CA VAL A 63 -7.25 -6.59 -9.47
C VAL A 63 -8.52 -5.78 -9.72
N TRP A 64 -9.57 -6.45 -10.17
CA TRP A 64 -10.83 -5.80 -10.52
C TRP A 64 -11.67 -5.51 -9.27
N GLY A 65 -12.06 -4.25 -9.09
CA GLY A 65 -13.07 -3.89 -8.08
C GLY A 65 -14.49 -4.18 -8.57
N THR A 66 -14.68 -4.41 -9.87
CA THR A 66 -15.89 -5.00 -10.49
C THR A 66 -15.46 -5.74 -11.75
N GLU A 67 -16.00 -6.93 -11.97
CA GLU A 67 -15.56 -7.81 -13.06
C GLU A 67 -15.65 -7.14 -14.44
N PRO A 68 -14.66 -7.38 -15.33
CA PRO A 68 -14.78 -7.11 -16.75
C PRO A 68 -15.97 -7.88 -17.35
N VAL A 69 -16.48 -7.40 -18.47
CA VAL A 69 -17.65 -8.01 -19.13
C VAL A 69 -17.41 -8.16 -20.62
N TYR A 70 -17.97 -9.21 -21.20
CA TYR A 70 -18.12 -9.33 -22.64
C TYR A 70 -19.48 -8.78 -23.07
N CYS A 71 -19.46 -7.97 -24.12
CA CYS A 71 -20.65 -7.59 -24.88
C CYS A 71 -20.33 -7.80 -26.36
N GLU A 72 -21.13 -8.60 -27.05
CA GLU A 72 -20.95 -8.87 -28.49
C GLU A 72 -19.52 -9.30 -28.86
N SER A 73 -18.91 -10.13 -28.00
CA SER A 73 -17.51 -10.61 -28.12
C SER A 73 -16.42 -9.56 -27.87
N ILE A 74 -16.77 -8.32 -27.55
CA ILE A 74 -15.84 -7.27 -27.17
C ILE A 74 -15.66 -7.29 -25.66
N LEU A 75 -14.40 -7.28 -25.22
CA LEU A 75 -14.06 -7.16 -23.80
C LEU A 75 -14.16 -5.70 -23.37
N TYR A 76 -15.05 -5.42 -22.43
CA TYR A 76 -15.17 -4.15 -21.75
C TYR A 76 -14.56 -4.25 -20.35
N VAL A 77 -13.72 -3.27 -20.00
CA VAL A 77 -13.04 -3.22 -18.70
C VAL A 77 -13.36 -1.92 -17.96
N PRO A 78 -13.46 -1.97 -16.63
CA PRO A 78 -13.75 -0.78 -15.84
C PRO A 78 -12.54 0.17 -15.84
N LEU A 79 -12.79 1.41 -16.28
CA LEU A 79 -11.74 2.42 -16.44
C LEU A 79 -11.06 2.76 -15.11
N ARG A 80 -11.82 2.76 -14.01
CA ARG A 80 -11.33 3.04 -12.64
C ARG A 80 -10.22 2.10 -12.20
N ASP A 81 -10.27 0.84 -12.61
CA ASP A 81 -9.34 -0.19 -12.15
C ASP A 81 -8.15 -0.32 -13.13
N LEU A 82 -8.38 -0.03 -14.42
CA LEU A 82 -7.35 -0.08 -15.47
C LEU A 82 -6.39 1.12 -15.45
N MET A 83 -6.90 2.35 -15.28
CA MET A 83 -6.13 3.58 -15.46
C MET A 83 -5.00 3.80 -14.44
N PRO A 84 -5.17 3.47 -13.14
CA PRO A 84 -4.08 3.59 -12.17
C PRO A 84 -2.87 2.72 -12.50
N VAL A 85 -3.09 1.55 -13.13
CA VAL A 85 -2.02 0.63 -13.56
C VAL A 85 -1.18 1.24 -14.69
N LEU A 86 -1.75 2.17 -15.44
CA LEU A 86 -1.11 2.87 -16.56
C LEU A 86 -0.66 4.30 -16.20
N ASP A 87 -0.56 4.64 -14.91
CA ASP A 87 -0.13 5.96 -14.40
C ASP A 87 -1.11 7.12 -14.67
N PHE A 88 -2.41 6.83 -14.80
CA PHE A 88 -3.45 7.85 -15.00
C PHE A 88 -4.33 8.06 -13.76
N SER A 89 -4.58 9.34 -13.43
CA SER A 89 -5.65 9.76 -12.51
C SER A 89 -6.96 9.98 -13.25
N LEU A 90 -8.08 9.60 -12.62
CA LEU A 90 -9.43 9.67 -13.18
C LEU A 90 -10.23 10.81 -12.51
N PHE A 91 -10.74 11.75 -13.31
CA PHE A 91 -11.61 12.84 -12.89
C PHE A 91 -12.94 12.79 -13.64
N THR A 92 -14.02 12.40 -12.98
CA THR A 92 -15.36 12.31 -13.61
C THR A 92 -16.25 13.47 -13.19
N ASN A 93 -16.73 14.25 -14.15
CA ASN A 93 -17.74 15.28 -13.95
C ASN A 93 -19.13 14.71 -14.24
N ARG A 94 -19.88 14.38 -13.16
CA ARG A 94 -21.22 13.79 -13.24
C ARG A 94 -22.29 14.69 -13.86
N ARG A 95 -22.04 16.00 -14.03
CA ARG A 95 -22.99 16.93 -14.66
C ARG A 95 -22.80 17.02 -16.17
N SER A 96 -21.58 16.80 -16.66
CA SER A 96 -21.25 16.93 -18.08
C SER A 96 -21.01 15.59 -18.77
N LEU A 97 -21.12 14.45 -18.05
CA LEU A 97 -20.82 13.11 -18.57
C LEU A 97 -19.39 13.00 -19.15
N LEU A 98 -18.50 13.89 -18.71
CA LEU A 98 -17.11 13.93 -19.15
C LEU A 98 -16.21 13.33 -18.08
N THR A 99 -15.31 12.47 -18.53
CA THR A 99 -14.25 11.88 -17.72
C THR A 99 -12.90 12.28 -18.28
N THR A 100 -12.12 12.99 -17.48
CA THR A 100 -10.75 13.39 -17.81
C THR A 100 -9.78 12.45 -17.11
N LEU A 101 -8.89 11.85 -17.89
CA LEU A 101 -7.74 11.10 -17.42
C LEU A 101 -6.51 11.98 -17.55
N GLN A 102 -5.69 12.06 -16.51
CA GLN A 102 -4.44 12.80 -16.55
C GLN A 102 -3.29 11.90 -16.12
N ARG A 103 -2.29 11.76 -16.99
CA ARG A 103 -1.08 11.00 -16.73
C ARG A 103 -0.09 11.82 -15.92
N HIS A 104 0.46 11.23 -14.86
CA HIS A 104 1.30 11.95 -13.90
C HIS A 104 2.68 12.31 -14.43
N SER A 105 3.24 11.47 -15.30
CA SER A 105 4.60 11.59 -15.79
C SER A 105 4.82 12.75 -16.78
N ASP A 106 3.80 13.14 -17.54
CA ASP A 106 3.96 14.10 -18.65
C ASP A 106 2.75 15.02 -18.88
N ASN A 107 1.79 15.06 -17.95
CA ASN A 107 0.53 15.81 -18.10
C ASN A 107 -0.29 15.43 -19.35
N PHE A 108 -0.07 14.24 -19.90
CA PHE A 108 -0.85 13.74 -21.02
C PHE A 108 -2.31 13.52 -20.59
N GLN A 109 -3.24 14.12 -21.34
CA GLN A 109 -4.66 14.08 -21.01
C GLN A 109 -5.43 13.20 -22.00
N ILE A 110 -6.39 12.44 -21.46
CA ILE A 110 -7.41 11.78 -22.27
C ILE A 110 -8.78 12.27 -21.77
N ILE A 111 -9.61 12.78 -22.67
CA ILE A 111 -10.99 13.19 -22.35
C ILE A 111 -11.93 12.17 -22.98
N ILE A 112 -12.83 11.64 -22.17
CA ILE A 112 -13.80 10.61 -22.54
C ILE A 112 -15.18 11.19 -22.28
N GLU A 113 -16.05 11.11 -23.27
CA GLU A 113 -17.47 11.44 -23.12
C GLU A 113 -18.27 10.14 -23.00
N GLU A 114 -19.10 10.04 -21.96
CA GLU A 114 -19.91 8.83 -21.74
C GLU A 114 -20.90 8.64 -22.90
N GLY A 115 -21.01 7.41 -23.41
CA GLY A 115 -21.83 7.09 -24.58
C GLY A 115 -21.22 7.50 -25.92
N SER A 116 -19.99 8.02 -25.95
CA SER A 116 -19.28 8.38 -27.18
C SER A 116 -18.24 7.32 -27.57
N PRO A 117 -18.08 7.02 -28.87
CA PRO A 117 -16.94 6.26 -29.38
C PRO A 117 -15.72 7.16 -29.60
N ILE A 118 -15.84 8.47 -29.36
CA ILE A 118 -14.78 9.45 -29.58
C ILE A 118 -14.16 9.79 -28.22
N ILE A 119 -12.85 9.63 -28.14
CA ILE A 119 -12.02 10.09 -27.02
C ILE A 119 -11.06 11.16 -27.54
N THR A 120 -10.68 12.10 -26.69
CA THR A 120 -9.62 13.08 -27.02
C THR A 120 -8.34 12.65 -26.35
N VAL A 121 -7.32 12.28 -27.10
CA VAL A 121 -6.02 11.78 -26.61
C VAL A 121 -4.95 12.83 -26.93
N GLY A 122 -4.35 13.45 -25.90
CA GLY A 122 -3.34 14.50 -26.08
C GLY A 122 -3.82 15.69 -26.93
N GLY A 123 -5.12 15.99 -26.87
CA GLY A 123 -5.75 17.05 -27.68
C GLY A 123 -6.24 16.63 -29.08
N LYS A 124 -6.04 15.38 -29.50
CA LYS A 124 -6.55 14.85 -30.78
C LYS A 124 -7.76 13.93 -30.57
N GLN A 125 -8.78 14.06 -31.40
CA GLN A 125 -9.94 13.15 -31.36
C GLN A 125 -9.60 11.81 -32.02
N GLU A 126 -9.85 10.72 -31.30
CA GLU A 126 -9.62 9.34 -31.70
C GLU A 126 -10.91 8.53 -31.54
N ASN A 127 -11.22 7.69 -32.53
CA ASN A 127 -12.40 6.83 -32.49
C ASN A 127 -12.00 5.42 -32.02
N ILE A 128 -12.56 4.95 -30.89
CA ILE A 128 -12.30 3.62 -30.31
C ILE A 128 -13.21 2.51 -30.87
N SER A 129 -13.89 2.79 -31.98
CA SER A 129 -14.80 1.91 -32.75
C SER A 129 -16.08 1.47 -32.05
N ASN A 130 -16.12 1.50 -30.72
CA ASN A 130 -17.28 1.18 -29.91
C ASN A 130 -17.40 2.18 -28.76
N ASP A 131 -18.64 2.50 -28.42
CA ASP A 131 -18.92 3.55 -27.43
C ASP A 131 -18.47 3.14 -26.03
N VAL A 132 -18.08 4.15 -25.25
CA VAL A 132 -17.85 4.02 -23.82
C VAL A 132 -19.18 3.78 -23.12
N ARG A 133 -19.24 2.77 -22.23
CA ARG A 133 -20.50 2.32 -21.62
C ARG A 133 -20.54 2.53 -20.11
N ILE A 134 -21.74 2.72 -19.59
CA ILE A 134 -21.98 2.77 -18.14
C ILE A 134 -22.63 1.46 -17.70
N ILE A 135 -21.94 0.72 -16.85
CA ILE A 135 -22.42 -0.57 -16.31
C ILE A 135 -22.33 -0.50 -14.79
N LYS A 136 -23.46 -0.71 -14.10
CA LYS A 136 -23.55 -0.61 -12.63
C LYS A 136 -22.92 0.68 -12.07
N ASN A 137 -23.20 1.82 -12.73
CA ASN A 137 -22.69 3.15 -12.37
C ASN A 137 -21.16 3.31 -12.44
N ARG A 138 -20.50 2.54 -13.33
CA ARG A 138 -19.08 2.65 -13.63
C ARG A 138 -18.85 2.75 -15.14
N ILE A 139 -17.79 3.44 -15.52
CA ILE A 139 -17.39 3.65 -16.92
C ILE A 139 -16.56 2.46 -17.38
N TYR A 140 -16.99 1.86 -18.49
CA TYR A 140 -16.36 0.74 -19.15
C TYR A 140 -15.92 1.14 -20.56
N VAL A 141 -14.71 0.74 -20.93
CA VAL A 141 -14.13 1.01 -22.26
C VAL A 141 -13.85 -0.28 -23.02
N PRO A 142 -13.96 -0.30 -24.36
CA PRO A 142 -13.59 -1.45 -25.18
C PRO A 142 -12.06 -1.66 -25.09
N PHE A 143 -11.63 -2.70 -24.39
CA PHE A 143 -10.26 -2.80 -23.84
C PHE A 143 -9.16 -2.65 -24.89
N ILE A 144 -9.15 -3.50 -25.93
CA ILE A 144 -8.07 -3.51 -26.94
C ILE A 144 -8.01 -2.17 -27.67
N ASN A 145 -9.13 -1.74 -28.25
CA ASN A 145 -9.19 -0.50 -29.04
C ASN A 145 -8.82 0.72 -28.19
N PHE A 146 -9.30 0.78 -26.96
CA PHE A 146 -8.98 1.87 -26.04
C PHE A 146 -7.47 1.92 -25.74
N ILE A 147 -6.87 0.80 -25.35
CA ILE A 147 -5.43 0.68 -25.06
C ILE A 147 -4.57 1.06 -26.27
N GLU A 148 -4.99 0.66 -27.47
CA GLU A 148 -4.28 1.01 -28.70
C GLU A 148 -4.36 2.50 -29.04
N LYS A 149 -5.53 3.13 -28.84
CA LYS A 149 -5.72 4.57 -29.08
C LYS A 149 -4.97 5.47 -28.10
N ILE A 150 -4.70 4.97 -26.90
CA ILE A 150 -3.86 5.67 -25.92
C ILE A 150 -2.37 5.31 -26.06
N GLY A 151 -1.99 4.62 -27.15
CA GLY A 151 -0.61 4.42 -27.62
C GLY A 151 0.12 3.22 -27.01
N TYR A 152 -0.62 2.23 -26.51
CA TYR A 152 -0.09 0.93 -26.11
C TYR A 152 -0.48 -0.13 -27.15
N ARG A 153 -0.08 -1.38 -26.96
CA ARG A 153 -0.57 -2.53 -27.73
C ARG A 153 -1.02 -3.60 -26.76
N ALA A 154 -2.20 -4.19 -27.00
CA ALA A 154 -2.68 -5.33 -26.23
C ALA A 154 -2.41 -6.63 -26.98
N GLN A 155 -1.73 -7.58 -26.35
CA GLN A 155 -1.57 -8.94 -26.87
C GLN A 155 -2.48 -9.89 -26.09
N LYS A 156 -3.19 -10.78 -26.79
CA LYS A 156 -4.06 -11.78 -26.15
C LYS A 156 -3.46 -13.17 -26.33
N ASP A 157 -3.22 -13.86 -25.22
CA ASP A 157 -2.97 -15.30 -25.18
C ASP A 157 -4.02 -15.97 -24.28
N LYS A 158 -4.97 -16.67 -24.90
CA LYS A 158 -6.12 -17.30 -24.23
C LYS A 158 -6.91 -16.30 -23.36
N LYS A 159 -6.75 -16.37 -22.04
CA LYS A 159 -7.42 -15.53 -21.02
C LYS A 159 -6.49 -14.45 -20.43
N LEU A 160 -5.22 -14.44 -20.85
CA LEU A 160 -4.22 -13.44 -20.45
C LEU A 160 -4.15 -12.38 -21.53
N PHE A 161 -4.31 -11.12 -21.14
CA PHE A 161 -3.98 -9.98 -21.97
C PHE A 161 -2.72 -9.32 -21.42
N THR A 162 -1.75 -9.04 -22.28
CA THR A 162 -0.53 -8.31 -21.93
C THR A 162 -0.54 -6.94 -22.59
N ILE A 163 -0.40 -5.88 -21.81
CA ILE A 163 -0.27 -4.51 -22.32
C ILE A 163 1.23 -4.22 -22.54
N VAL A 164 1.57 -3.76 -23.74
CA VAL A 164 2.95 -3.46 -24.15
C VAL A 164 3.02 -2.00 -24.62
N PRO A 165 3.98 -1.18 -24.15
CA PRO A 165 4.15 0.16 -24.68
C PRO A 165 4.63 0.13 -26.13
N VAL A 166 4.12 1.04 -26.97
CA VAL A 166 4.61 1.20 -28.34
C VAL A 166 5.85 2.09 -28.33
N ILE A 167 6.93 1.58 -28.94
CA ILE A 167 8.16 2.34 -29.19
C ILE A 167 8.02 2.98 -30.56
N ASN A 168 8.09 4.32 -30.61
CA ASN A 168 7.95 5.12 -31.81
C ASN A 168 9.29 5.31 -32.52
N SER A 169 10.37 5.52 -31.76
CA SER A 169 11.72 5.66 -32.32
C SER A 169 12.78 5.25 -31.29
N ILE A 170 13.97 4.88 -31.76
CA ILE A 170 15.16 4.75 -30.95
C ILE A 170 16.26 5.54 -31.65
N SER A 171 16.75 6.60 -31.02
CA SER A 171 17.87 7.41 -31.50
C SER A 171 19.06 7.30 -30.54
N VAL A 172 20.23 7.74 -31.01
CA VAL A 172 21.44 7.79 -30.18
C VAL A 172 21.93 9.23 -30.19
N GLU A 173 21.94 9.86 -29.02
CA GLU A 173 22.53 11.19 -28.82
C GLU A 173 23.48 11.13 -27.62
N ASN A 174 24.66 11.75 -27.75
CA ASN A 174 25.67 11.80 -26.69
C ASN A 174 25.98 10.41 -26.08
N ASN A 175 26.14 9.39 -26.93
CA ASN A 175 26.41 8.00 -26.52
C ASN A 175 25.35 7.39 -25.57
N SER A 176 24.13 7.92 -25.60
CA SER A 176 22.97 7.40 -24.88
C SER A 176 21.87 6.99 -25.85
N PHE A 177 21.21 5.86 -25.59
CA PHE A 177 20.01 5.47 -26.34
C PHE A 177 18.83 6.30 -25.86
N ILE A 178 18.24 7.08 -26.77
CA ILE A 178 16.96 7.75 -26.55
C ILE A 178 15.90 6.86 -27.18
N ILE A 179 14.97 6.37 -26.37
CA ILE A 179 13.85 5.56 -26.85
C ILE A 179 12.60 6.43 -26.72
N GLU A 180 12.07 6.90 -27.84
CA GLU A 180 10.83 7.65 -27.86
C GLU A 180 9.66 6.67 -27.97
N GLY A 181 8.74 6.74 -27.02
CA GLY A 181 7.57 5.88 -26.96
C GLY A 181 6.52 6.46 -26.03
N VAL A 182 5.40 5.75 -25.89
CA VAL A 182 4.23 6.28 -25.18
C VAL A 182 4.35 6.20 -23.65
N ALA A 183 5.39 5.54 -23.12
CA ALA A 183 5.62 5.39 -21.69
C ALA A 183 7.02 5.83 -21.25
N PRO A 184 7.17 6.48 -20.08
CA PRO A 184 8.46 6.86 -19.53
C PRO A 184 9.15 5.63 -18.93
N PHE A 185 10.03 4.98 -19.71
CA PHE A 185 10.93 3.95 -19.19
C PHE A 185 12.38 4.29 -19.48
N GLU A 186 13.23 4.08 -18.48
CA GLU A 186 14.67 3.86 -18.68
C GLU A 186 14.87 2.36 -18.93
N TYR A 187 15.51 2.00 -20.04
CA TYR A 187 15.77 0.60 -20.38
C TYR A 187 17.12 0.18 -19.79
N LYS A 188 17.12 -0.84 -18.93
CA LYS A 188 18.37 -1.39 -18.41
C LYS A 188 18.87 -2.49 -19.35
N VAL A 189 20.10 -2.33 -19.82
CA VAL A 189 20.81 -3.30 -20.67
C VAL A 189 21.60 -4.25 -19.76
N ASP A 190 21.09 -5.47 -19.55
CA ASP A 190 21.82 -6.50 -18.81
C ASP A 190 22.61 -7.40 -19.77
N TYR A 191 23.90 -7.64 -19.47
CA TYR A 191 24.80 -8.51 -20.25
C TYR A 191 25.15 -9.79 -19.48
N TYR A 192 25.04 -10.96 -20.13
CA TYR A 192 25.52 -12.23 -19.56
C TYR A 192 26.40 -12.97 -20.56
N LYS A 193 27.50 -13.55 -20.06
CA LYS A 193 28.43 -14.39 -20.84
C LYS A 193 28.17 -15.86 -20.51
N GLN A 194 27.38 -16.54 -21.34
CA GLN A 194 27.28 -18.00 -21.32
C GLN A 194 27.67 -18.54 -22.70
N LYS A 195 28.54 -19.56 -22.72
CA LYS A 195 28.90 -20.34 -23.92
C LYS A 195 29.24 -19.51 -25.17
N ARG A 196 30.21 -18.60 -25.08
CA ARG A 196 30.74 -17.77 -26.19
C ARG A 196 29.70 -16.88 -26.92
N LYS A 197 28.48 -16.71 -26.37
CA LYS A 197 27.48 -15.75 -26.87
C LYS A 197 27.33 -14.57 -25.92
N LEU A 198 27.09 -13.38 -26.46
CA LEU A 198 26.77 -12.16 -25.71
C LEU A 198 25.28 -11.88 -25.85
N GLN A 199 24.50 -12.09 -24.79
CA GLN A 199 23.08 -11.71 -24.76
C GLN A 199 22.90 -10.33 -24.14
N ILE A 200 22.13 -9.47 -24.81
CA ILE A 200 21.62 -8.21 -24.25
C ILE A 200 20.15 -8.39 -23.89
N ARG A 201 19.79 -8.15 -22.63
CA ARG A 201 18.40 -8.18 -22.18
C ARG A 201 17.97 -6.77 -21.78
N LEU A 202 16.93 -6.24 -22.44
CA LEU A 202 16.29 -4.99 -22.05
C LEU A 202 15.22 -5.27 -20.99
N ARG A 203 15.39 -4.73 -19.78
CA ARG A 203 14.36 -4.74 -18.72
C ARG A 203 13.95 -3.31 -18.39
N GLY A 204 12.67 -2.99 -18.47
CA GLY A 204 12.12 -1.73 -18.00
C GLY A 204 12.00 -1.73 -16.48
N TYR A 205 12.56 -0.72 -15.81
CA TYR A 205 12.33 -0.39 -14.41
C TYR A 205 12.24 1.13 -14.27
N ILE A 206 11.41 1.64 -13.37
CA ILE A 206 11.38 3.07 -13.02
C ILE A 206 12.51 3.33 -12.02
N SER A 207 13.60 3.94 -12.48
CA SER A 207 14.57 4.66 -11.64
C SER A 207 15.33 5.65 -12.50
N ASN A 208 15.58 6.88 -12.05
CA ASN A 208 16.45 7.82 -12.78
C ASN A 208 17.93 7.50 -12.47
N LYS A 209 18.69 6.93 -13.41
CA LYS A 209 20.16 6.98 -13.38
C LYS A 209 20.78 7.12 -14.77
N THR A 210 21.34 8.28 -15.05
CA THR A 210 22.31 8.50 -16.14
C THR A 210 23.53 7.59 -15.97
N VAL A 211 23.87 6.80 -17.00
CA VAL A 211 25.13 6.04 -17.05
C VAL A 211 26.20 6.97 -17.60
N SER A 212 27.21 7.32 -16.79
CA SER A 212 28.31 8.18 -17.21
C SER A 212 29.29 7.50 -18.17
N GLN A 213 29.92 8.33 -19.01
CA GLN A 213 30.87 8.02 -20.09
C GLN A 213 32.00 7.05 -19.70
N GLU A 214 32.43 7.08 -18.44
CA GLU A 214 33.50 6.24 -17.88
C GLU A 214 33.23 4.71 -18.02
N LYS A 215 31.95 4.30 -18.15
CA LYS A 215 31.57 2.88 -18.25
C LYS A 215 31.63 2.26 -19.66
N LEU A 216 31.68 3.07 -20.72
CA LEU A 216 31.65 2.58 -22.11
C LEU A 216 33.06 2.37 -22.68
N GLU A 217 34.00 3.27 -22.37
CA GLU A 217 35.40 3.20 -22.82
C GLU A 217 36.19 2.05 -22.16
N ASP A 218 35.92 1.77 -20.88
CA ASP A 218 36.45 0.60 -20.14
C ASP A 218 36.05 -0.76 -20.75
N ARG A 219 35.17 -0.77 -21.76
CA ARG A 219 34.53 -1.97 -22.32
C ARG A 219 34.57 -2.07 -23.85
N GLY A 220 35.26 -1.16 -24.53
CA GLY A 220 35.73 -1.35 -25.91
C GLY A 220 34.72 -1.10 -27.05
N ILE A 221 33.77 -0.17 -26.91
CA ILE A 221 32.73 0.13 -27.91
C ILE A 221 32.87 1.58 -28.37
N GLU A 222 32.96 1.82 -29.69
CA GLU A 222 33.25 3.15 -30.26
C GLU A 222 32.01 3.89 -30.79
N SER A 223 31.10 3.25 -31.55
CA SER A 223 29.84 3.87 -31.98
C SER A 223 28.77 2.86 -32.43
N VAL A 224 27.50 3.28 -32.50
CA VAL A 224 26.36 2.52 -33.04
C VAL A 224 25.55 3.42 -33.97
N ALA A 225 25.27 2.96 -35.20
CA ALA A 225 24.47 3.72 -36.18
C ALA A 225 23.31 2.89 -36.72
N VAL A 226 22.16 3.54 -36.98
CA VAL A 226 20.93 2.90 -37.49
C VAL A 226 20.74 3.24 -38.97
N LYS A 227 20.41 2.26 -39.81
CA LYS A 227 19.97 2.52 -41.19
C LYS A 227 18.60 1.91 -41.50
N GLN A 228 17.63 2.82 -41.63
CA GLN A 228 16.30 2.74 -42.25
C GLN A 228 15.29 1.69 -41.74
N VAL A 229 14.10 2.19 -41.40
CA VAL A 229 12.92 1.41 -41.02
C VAL A 229 12.04 1.24 -42.25
N ASP A 230 11.90 0.02 -42.79
CA ASP A 230 10.84 -0.26 -43.75
C ASP A 230 9.52 -0.46 -43.00
N LYS A 231 8.46 0.23 -43.43
CA LYS A 231 7.18 0.33 -42.73
C LYS A 231 6.25 -0.87 -42.94
N SER A 232 6.68 -1.89 -43.69
CA SER A 232 5.77 -2.93 -44.19
C SER A 232 6.11 -4.37 -43.77
N ASN A 233 7.30 -4.65 -43.24
CA ASN A 233 7.62 -5.97 -42.68
C ASN A 233 8.66 -5.86 -41.55
N LEU A 234 8.44 -6.63 -40.49
CA LEU A 234 9.08 -6.55 -39.17
C LEU A 234 10.52 -7.12 -39.09
N ASP A 235 11.31 -7.06 -40.16
CA ASP A 235 12.73 -7.42 -40.11
C ASP A 235 13.59 -6.16 -40.02
N THR A 236 13.94 -5.77 -38.80
CA THR A 236 14.88 -4.67 -38.57
C THR A 236 16.31 -5.20 -38.64
N LEU A 237 17.04 -4.89 -39.71
CA LEU A 237 18.47 -5.15 -39.82
C LEU A 237 19.24 -4.03 -39.09
N PHE A 238 20.15 -4.40 -38.19
CA PHE A 238 21.05 -3.49 -37.50
C PHE A 238 22.51 -3.89 -37.77
N GLU A 239 23.40 -2.91 -37.94
CA GLU A 239 24.85 -3.13 -38.12
C GLU A 239 25.61 -2.45 -36.96
N VAL A 240 26.47 -3.18 -36.25
CA VAL A 240 27.29 -2.65 -35.14
C VAL A 240 28.77 -2.81 -35.47
N THR A 241 29.57 -1.76 -35.25
CA THR A 241 31.02 -1.75 -35.51
C THR A 241 31.78 -1.54 -34.20
N PHE A 242 32.74 -2.41 -33.89
CA PHE A 242 33.59 -2.32 -32.69
C PHE A 242 35.04 -1.93 -33.07
N LEU A 243 35.86 -1.57 -32.06
CA LEU A 243 37.21 -0.95 -32.15
C LEU A 243 38.27 -1.60 -33.06
N GLU A 244 37.95 -2.69 -33.76
CA GLU A 244 38.82 -3.35 -34.74
C GLU A 244 38.19 -3.43 -36.16
N GLY A 245 37.16 -2.60 -36.43
CA GLY A 245 36.57 -2.44 -37.78
C GLY A 245 35.75 -3.63 -38.28
N THR A 246 35.46 -4.62 -37.44
CA THR A 246 34.68 -5.81 -37.83
C THR A 246 33.18 -5.56 -37.66
N LYS A 247 32.40 -5.93 -38.69
CA LYS A 247 30.96 -5.67 -38.85
C LYS A 247 30.13 -6.92 -38.55
N TYR A 248 28.96 -6.76 -37.92
CA TYR A 248 28.05 -7.87 -37.60
C TYR A 248 26.56 -7.52 -37.87
N ASN A 249 25.76 -8.50 -38.29
CA ASN A 249 24.32 -8.39 -38.62
C ASN A 249 23.41 -8.98 -37.51
N LEU A 250 22.15 -8.52 -37.41
CA LEU A 250 21.24 -8.76 -36.28
C LEU A 250 19.84 -9.29 -36.70
N TYR A 251 19.25 -10.18 -35.88
CA TYR A 251 17.91 -10.80 -36.07
C TYR A 251 17.12 -10.96 -34.75
N LYS A 252 15.77 -11.04 -34.81
CA LYS A 252 14.83 -11.17 -33.66
C LYS A 252 14.31 -12.62 -33.50
N TYR A 253 14.07 -13.08 -32.26
CA TYR A 253 13.45 -14.39 -31.96
C TYR A 253 12.17 -14.25 -31.11
N GLU A 254 11.17 -15.10 -31.35
CA GLU A 254 9.82 -15.01 -30.77
C GLU A 254 9.69 -15.59 -29.35
N GLY A 255 8.84 -14.97 -28.51
CA GLY A 255 8.18 -15.63 -27.38
C GLY A 255 8.44 -15.08 -25.97
N ARG A 256 9.35 -14.12 -25.77
CA ARG A 256 9.54 -13.38 -24.50
C ARG A 256 10.00 -11.95 -24.81
N ASN A 257 9.77 -11.01 -23.89
CA ASN A 257 10.27 -9.62 -23.95
C ASN A 257 11.81 -9.57 -23.88
N VAL A 258 12.50 -10.12 -24.89
CA VAL A 258 13.97 -10.19 -24.99
C VAL A 258 14.34 -10.09 -26.47
N ILE A 259 15.19 -9.13 -26.83
CA ILE A 259 15.90 -9.12 -28.12
C ILE A 259 17.17 -9.96 -27.90
N GLU A 260 17.37 -11.04 -28.65
CA GLU A 260 18.51 -11.94 -28.47
C GLU A 260 19.59 -11.65 -29.52
N LEU A 261 20.85 -11.47 -29.10
CA LEU A 261 21.98 -11.17 -29.99
C LEU A 261 22.92 -12.39 -30.05
N GLU A 262 23.47 -12.70 -31.23
CA GLU A 262 24.51 -13.72 -31.42
C GLU A 262 25.80 -13.08 -31.91
N VAL A 263 26.92 -13.31 -31.20
CA VAL A 263 28.25 -12.78 -31.55
C VAL A 263 29.24 -13.95 -31.56
N ILE A 264 29.96 -14.15 -32.68
CA ILE A 264 30.99 -15.19 -32.85
C ILE A 264 32.35 -14.49 -33.00
N PRO A 265 33.32 -14.67 -32.07
CA PRO A 265 34.59 -13.94 -32.13
C PRO A 265 35.65 -14.65 -32.99
N HIS A 266 36.36 -13.88 -33.82
CA HIS A 266 37.60 -14.29 -34.48
C HIS A 266 38.81 -13.91 -33.60
N ASN A 267 39.62 -14.91 -33.25
CA ASN A 267 40.99 -14.84 -32.74
C ASN A 267 41.24 -14.58 -31.23
N SER A 268 42.08 -15.43 -30.62
CA SER A 268 42.12 -15.72 -29.17
C SER A 268 43.38 -15.24 -28.42
N ALA A 269 44.30 -14.52 -29.07
CA ALA A 269 45.61 -14.21 -28.50
C ALA A 269 45.65 -12.93 -27.62
N ALA A 270 44.80 -11.92 -27.87
CA ALA A 270 44.85 -10.64 -27.15
C ALA A 270 44.34 -10.73 -25.69
N LEU A 271 43.55 -11.77 -25.36
CA LEU A 271 42.93 -11.93 -24.04
C LEU A 271 43.92 -12.41 -22.95
N ALA A 272 45.05 -13.01 -23.33
CA ALA A 272 46.02 -13.56 -22.39
C ALA A 272 46.88 -12.46 -21.73
N LYS A 273 47.31 -11.46 -22.52
CA LYS A 273 48.23 -10.41 -22.07
C LYS A 273 47.62 -9.45 -21.03
N ARG A 274 46.32 -9.17 -21.14
CA ARG A 274 45.61 -8.23 -20.25
C ARG A 274 45.32 -8.79 -18.84
N LYS A 275 45.40 -10.11 -18.64
CA LYS A 275 45.17 -10.74 -17.32
C LYS A 275 46.36 -10.58 -16.37
N GLU A 276 47.57 -10.47 -16.92
CA GLU A 276 48.78 -10.30 -16.13
C GLU A 276 48.87 -8.88 -15.53
N ASP A 277 48.48 -7.86 -16.29
CA ASP A 277 48.53 -6.45 -15.85
C ASP A 277 47.57 -6.14 -14.68
N ILE A 278 46.41 -6.80 -14.64
CA ILE A 278 45.40 -6.59 -13.59
C ILE A 278 45.83 -7.22 -12.26
N LYS A 279 46.60 -8.31 -12.29
CA LYS A 279 47.06 -8.99 -11.08
C LYS A 279 48.06 -8.13 -10.29
N ALA A 280 48.91 -7.38 -10.98
CA ALA A 280 49.91 -6.49 -10.37
C ALA A 280 49.30 -5.30 -9.61
N ILE A 281 48.07 -4.88 -9.95
CA ILE A 281 47.40 -3.74 -9.34
C ILE A 281 46.80 -4.09 -7.97
N PHE A 282 46.39 -5.34 -7.76
CA PHE A 282 45.74 -5.78 -6.52
C PHE A 282 46.72 -6.04 -5.37
N GLU A 283 47.93 -6.51 -5.65
CA GLU A 283 48.93 -6.82 -4.61
C GLU A 283 49.50 -5.56 -3.91
N ASN A 284 49.31 -4.37 -4.48
CA ASN A 284 49.80 -3.11 -3.91
C ASN A 284 48.83 -2.45 -2.91
N LYS A 285 47.56 -2.90 -2.83
CA LYS A 285 46.54 -2.27 -1.96
C LYS A 285 46.46 -2.87 -0.55
N GLU A 286 46.92 -4.11 -0.33
CA GLU A 286 46.80 -4.80 0.97
C GLU A 286 47.86 -4.38 2.01
N LYS A 287 48.96 -3.71 1.61
CA LYS A 287 50.03 -3.31 2.54
C LYS A 287 49.77 -2.03 3.36
N ASN A 288 48.71 -1.27 3.07
CA ASN A 288 48.50 0.07 3.66
C ASN A 288 47.39 0.16 4.74
N ILE A 289 46.80 -0.96 5.20
CA ILE A 289 45.66 -0.93 6.15
C ILE A 289 46.04 -1.37 7.59
N GLU A 290 47.21 -1.96 7.84
CA GLU A 290 47.58 -2.49 9.18
C GLU A 290 48.32 -1.53 10.14
N LYS A 291 48.32 -0.21 9.92
CA LYS A 291 49.01 0.74 10.81
C LYS A 291 48.14 1.93 11.23
N SER A 292 47.16 1.72 12.12
CA SER A 292 46.72 2.66 13.19
C SER A 292 45.35 2.23 13.76
N ILE A 293 45.01 2.16 15.05
CA ILE A 293 45.62 2.35 16.38
C ILE A 293 44.70 1.61 17.38
N ASN A 294 45.30 0.89 18.34
CA ASN A 294 44.70 0.37 19.59
C ASN A 294 44.62 1.48 20.66
N VAL A 295 43.53 1.58 21.45
CA VAL A 295 43.58 2.02 22.86
C VAL A 295 42.51 1.32 23.71
N THR A 296 42.96 0.82 24.86
CA THR A 296 42.33 0.05 25.94
C THR A 296 41.68 0.90 27.04
N ALA A 297 40.62 0.41 27.68
CA ALA A 297 40.27 0.75 29.08
C ALA A 297 39.46 -0.39 29.76
N LYS A 298 39.79 -0.70 31.02
CA LYS A 298 39.25 -1.77 31.89
C LYS A 298 38.32 -1.20 33.00
N PRO A 299 37.55 -2.05 33.73
CA PRO A 299 36.27 -1.70 34.39
C PRO A 299 36.38 -1.37 35.90
N LYS A 300 35.27 -0.90 36.49
CA LYS A 300 35.01 -0.88 37.95
C LYS A 300 33.56 -1.29 38.28
N GLU A 301 33.42 -2.00 39.39
CA GLU A 301 32.24 -2.72 39.91
C GLU A 301 31.40 -1.95 40.99
N ASN A 302 30.13 -2.39 41.09
CA ASN A 302 29.21 -2.55 42.24
C ASN A 302 28.35 -1.40 42.86
N GLU A 303 27.02 -1.52 42.57
CA GLU A 303 25.79 -1.54 43.43
C GLU A 303 25.37 -0.34 44.34
N PRO A 304 24.07 -0.16 44.75
CA PRO A 304 22.96 -1.13 44.80
C PRO A 304 21.55 -0.68 44.30
N LEU A 305 20.62 -1.65 44.25
CA LEU A 305 19.19 -1.57 43.95
C LEU A 305 18.35 -0.83 45.01
N THR A 306 17.41 0.01 44.56
CA THR A 306 16.17 0.32 45.31
C THR A 306 14.98 0.50 44.36
N ASN A 307 13.90 -0.23 44.67
CA ASN A 307 12.57 -0.12 44.07
C ASN A 307 12.03 1.30 44.15
N ASN A 308 11.67 1.88 43.00
CA ASN A 308 10.66 2.93 42.89
C ASN A 308 10.03 2.85 41.50
N ILE A 309 8.70 2.81 41.46
CA ILE A 309 7.86 2.77 40.26
C ILE A 309 8.23 3.97 39.39
N LYS A 310 8.97 3.72 38.29
CA LYS A 310 9.27 4.73 37.27
C LYS A 310 8.08 4.80 36.33
N VAL A 311 7.41 5.94 36.31
CA VAL A 311 6.69 6.41 35.12
C VAL A 311 7.72 6.40 33.99
N GLU A 312 7.54 5.53 32.99
CA GLU A 312 8.41 5.49 31.82
C GLU A 312 8.37 6.87 31.16
N GLN A 313 9.48 7.62 31.26
CA GLN A 313 9.68 8.79 30.41
C GLN A 313 9.79 8.28 28.98
N THR A 314 8.76 8.54 28.20
CA THR A 314 8.72 8.24 26.77
C THR A 314 9.95 8.84 26.11
N LYS A 315 10.79 7.99 25.50
CA LYS A 315 11.92 8.45 24.70
C LYS A 315 11.36 9.24 23.52
N VAL A 316 11.67 10.52 23.43
CA VAL A 316 11.31 11.37 22.29
C VAL A 316 12.54 11.50 21.41
N ILE A 317 12.42 11.13 20.14
CA ILE A 317 13.46 11.36 19.12
C ILE A 317 13.01 12.55 18.29
N THR A 318 13.86 13.57 18.17
CA THR A 318 13.57 14.76 17.36
C THR A 318 14.74 15.06 16.42
N THR A 319 14.44 15.24 15.14
CA THR A 319 15.38 15.73 14.12
C THR A 319 14.82 17.00 13.50
N THR A 320 15.47 18.15 13.74
CA THR A 320 15.06 19.44 13.21
C THR A 320 16.04 19.93 12.16
N SER A 321 15.53 20.28 10.98
CA SER A 321 16.30 20.89 9.90
C SER A 321 15.77 22.29 9.62
N ARG A 322 16.63 23.29 9.78
CA ARG A 322 16.32 24.71 9.51
C ARG A 322 17.00 25.20 8.25
N PHE A 323 16.29 26.02 7.48
CA PHE A 323 16.69 26.57 6.19
C PHE A 323 16.71 28.12 6.22
N ASP A 324 17.24 28.66 7.32
CA ASP A 324 17.11 30.07 7.73
C ASP A 324 17.81 31.09 6.81
N LYS A 325 18.60 30.66 5.81
CA LYS A 325 19.29 31.56 4.88
C LYS A 325 18.97 31.19 3.43
N PRO A 326 18.42 32.13 2.64
CA PRO A 326 18.24 31.89 1.21
C PRO A 326 19.59 31.74 0.51
N SER A 327 19.74 30.70 -0.30
CA SER A 327 20.91 30.55 -1.17
C SER A 327 20.92 31.62 -2.26
N HIS A 328 22.10 31.97 -2.77
CA HIS A 328 22.23 32.89 -3.90
C HIS A 328 21.50 32.40 -5.17
N ASN A 329 21.21 31.10 -5.29
CA ASN A 329 20.58 30.50 -6.47
C ASN A 329 19.04 30.62 -6.47
N SER A 330 18.41 30.79 -5.30
CA SER A 330 16.94 30.91 -5.17
C SER A 330 16.44 32.36 -5.14
N ILE A 331 17.36 33.32 -5.16
CA ILE A 331 17.10 34.75 -5.17
C ILE A 331 18.02 35.38 -6.22
N TRP A 332 17.66 35.16 -7.48
CA TRP A 332 18.37 35.77 -8.60
C TRP A 332 17.38 36.11 -9.72
N LEU A 333 17.52 37.33 -10.25
CA LEU A 333 16.84 37.77 -11.46
C LEU A 333 17.92 38.24 -12.44
N PRO A 334 17.79 37.91 -13.74
CA PRO A 334 18.60 38.57 -14.76
C PRO A 334 18.26 40.05 -14.82
N ASN A 335 19.06 40.82 -15.55
CA ASN A 335 18.71 42.20 -15.84
C ASN A 335 17.50 42.25 -16.80
N LEU A 336 16.33 42.63 -16.30
CA LEU A 336 15.09 42.71 -17.08
C LEU A 336 14.70 44.15 -17.43
N LYS A 337 15.62 45.12 -17.34
CA LYS A 337 15.33 46.55 -17.51
C LYS A 337 14.75 46.90 -18.90
N ASP A 338 15.15 46.16 -19.93
CA ASP A 338 14.80 46.46 -21.33
C ASP A 338 13.47 45.81 -21.76
N ARG A 339 12.80 45.10 -20.85
CA ARG A 339 11.51 44.46 -21.11
C ARG A 339 10.38 45.49 -21.10
N LYS A 340 9.40 45.34 -21.99
CA LYS A 340 8.18 46.18 -22.03
C LYS A 340 7.07 45.68 -21.09
N GLN A 341 7.08 44.39 -20.79
CA GLN A 341 6.15 43.70 -19.92
C GLN A 341 6.89 42.59 -19.18
N LEU A 342 6.43 42.25 -17.98
CA LEU A 342 6.93 41.11 -17.23
C LEU A 342 5.77 40.25 -16.75
N ASP A 343 5.88 38.96 -17.01
CA ASP A 343 4.96 37.97 -16.47
C ASP A 343 5.43 37.53 -15.10
N PHE A 344 4.49 37.49 -14.16
CA PHE A 344 4.68 37.01 -12.81
C PHE A 344 3.78 35.81 -12.55
N SER A 345 4.26 34.89 -11.72
CA SER A 345 3.42 33.95 -10.99
C SER A 345 3.67 34.21 -9.50
N VAL A 346 2.65 34.63 -8.77
CA VAL A 346 2.75 34.95 -7.35
C VAL A 346 1.87 33.98 -6.57
N SER A 347 2.52 33.12 -5.78
CA SER A 347 1.87 32.00 -5.08
C SER A 347 0.94 31.21 -6.02
N GLY A 348 1.44 30.88 -7.22
CA GLY A 348 0.71 30.14 -8.26
C GLY A 348 -0.32 30.95 -9.05
N LYS A 349 -0.56 32.22 -8.73
CA LYS A 349 -1.48 33.09 -9.48
C LYS A 349 -0.72 33.90 -10.52
N ASP A 350 -1.16 33.81 -11.76
CA ASP A 350 -0.55 34.56 -12.84
C ASP A 350 -0.94 36.04 -12.80
N VAL A 351 0.08 36.87 -12.95
CA VAL A 351 -0.02 38.33 -12.88
C VAL A 351 0.80 38.90 -14.03
N LEU A 352 0.14 39.62 -14.93
CA LEU A 352 0.83 40.36 -15.98
C LEU A 352 1.11 41.77 -15.48
N LEU A 353 2.39 42.12 -15.38
CA LEU A 353 2.81 43.48 -15.05
C LEU A 353 3.14 44.23 -16.34
N LYS A 354 2.15 44.98 -16.83
CA LYS A 354 2.38 46.03 -17.84
C LYS A 354 3.05 47.21 -17.15
N ALA A 355 3.93 47.91 -17.88
CA ALA A 355 4.68 49.06 -17.36
C ALA A 355 3.83 49.97 -16.45
N PRO A 356 4.40 50.47 -15.32
CA PRO A 356 5.83 50.71 -15.15
C PRO A 356 6.43 49.90 -13.98
N PHE A 357 6.80 48.63 -14.19
CA PHE A 357 7.93 48.14 -13.39
C PHE A 357 9.15 48.97 -13.76
N THR A 358 9.96 49.32 -12.76
CA THR A 358 11.14 50.16 -12.97
C THR A 358 12.36 49.49 -12.37
N TYR A 359 13.53 50.00 -12.71
CA TYR A 359 14.79 49.55 -12.14
C TYR A 359 15.41 50.71 -11.38
N GLN A 360 15.83 50.44 -10.15
CA GLN A 360 16.57 51.38 -9.32
C GLN A 360 17.72 50.63 -8.67
N ASP A 361 18.95 51.13 -8.79
CA ASP A 361 20.13 50.54 -8.17
C ASP A 361 20.25 49.02 -8.43
N LYS A 362 20.01 48.62 -9.70
CA LYS A 362 19.96 47.22 -10.20
C LYS A 362 18.84 46.35 -9.61
N SER A 363 17.95 46.93 -8.81
CA SER A 363 16.79 46.25 -8.24
C SER A 363 15.55 46.44 -9.11
N LEU A 364 14.85 45.33 -9.39
CA LEU A 364 13.53 45.35 -10.01
C LEU A 364 12.52 45.88 -8.98
N MET A 365 11.93 47.04 -9.28
CA MET A 365 10.92 47.70 -8.47
C MET A 365 9.54 47.29 -8.98
N VAL A 366 8.72 46.74 -8.08
CA VAL A 366 7.37 46.22 -8.39
C VAL A 366 6.31 46.89 -7.51
N PRO A 367 5.06 47.05 -8.01
CA PRO A 367 3.97 47.55 -7.18
C PRO A 367 3.71 46.60 -6.01
N LEU A 368 3.80 47.12 -4.79
CA LEU A 368 3.68 46.37 -3.54
C LEU A 368 2.35 45.60 -3.48
N LYS A 369 1.24 46.32 -3.69
CA LYS A 369 -0.10 45.77 -3.62
C LYS A 369 -0.30 44.60 -4.59
N LEU A 370 0.18 44.75 -5.82
CA LEU A 370 0.01 43.75 -6.87
C LEU A 370 0.66 42.41 -6.53
N VAL A 371 1.86 42.44 -5.96
CA VAL A 371 2.59 41.21 -5.62
C VAL A 371 2.06 40.61 -4.32
N PHE A 372 1.97 41.41 -3.24
CA PHE A 372 1.76 40.83 -1.92
C PHE A 372 0.30 40.51 -1.60
N GLU A 373 -0.69 41.22 -2.17
CA GLU A 373 -2.09 40.77 -2.07
C GLU A 373 -2.32 39.45 -2.80
N LYS A 374 -1.63 39.22 -3.92
CA LYS A 374 -1.72 37.94 -4.64
C LYS A 374 -1.11 36.80 -3.84
N ALA A 375 -0.06 37.09 -3.07
CA ALA A 375 0.58 36.18 -2.12
C ALA A 375 -0.23 35.97 -0.82
N GLY A 376 -1.40 36.61 -0.67
CA GLY A 376 -2.31 36.40 0.47
C GLY A 376 -2.10 37.36 1.65
N TYR A 377 -1.36 38.45 1.46
CA TYR A 377 -1.23 39.51 2.47
C TYR A 377 -2.27 40.61 2.28
N ASN A 378 -2.70 41.23 3.37
CA ASN A 378 -3.45 42.47 3.31
C ASN A 378 -2.47 43.65 3.20
N VAL A 379 -2.67 44.53 2.23
CA VAL A 379 -1.79 45.69 1.99
C VAL A 379 -2.60 46.98 2.12
N HIS A 380 -2.28 47.78 3.13
CA HIS A 380 -2.86 49.11 3.32
C HIS A 380 -1.83 50.19 3.01
N ILE A 381 -2.09 51.03 2.00
CA ILE A 381 -1.20 52.14 1.63
C ILE A 381 -1.78 53.45 2.15
N ASN A 382 -1.00 54.17 2.94
CA ASN A 382 -1.26 55.55 3.35
C ASN A 382 -0.36 56.48 2.51
N ALA A 383 -0.92 56.99 1.41
CA ALA A 383 -0.19 57.83 0.47
C ALA A 383 0.30 59.14 1.13
N ASP A 384 -0.51 59.76 2.00
CA ASP A 384 -0.19 61.04 2.66
C ASP A 384 1.03 60.92 3.59
N LYS A 385 1.12 59.79 4.31
CA LYS A 385 2.26 59.48 5.19
C LYS A 385 3.41 58.79 4.46
N HIS A 386 3.26 58.55 3.17
CA HIS A 386 4.17 57.73 2.38
C HIS A 386 4.47 56.36 3.03
N GLN A 387 3.45 55.73 3.59
CA GLN A 387 3.56 54.50 4.35
C GLN A 387 2.72 53.37 3.75
N ALA A 388 3.14 52.12 3.96
CA ALA A 388 2.30 50.96 3.72
C ALA A 388 2.41 49.98 4.89
N THR A 389 1.29 49.39 5.28
CA THR A 389 1.24 48.29 6.25
C THR A 389 0.89 47.02 5.51
N ILE A 390 1.68 45.97 5.71
CA ILE A 390 1.42 44.63 5.20
C ILE A 390 1.20 43.72 6.38
N TYR A 391 0.09 43.00 6.39
CA TYR A 391 -0.21 42.07 7.48
C TYR A 391 -0.95 40.85 6.97
N ARG A 392 -0.97 39.80 7.78
CA ARG A 392 -1.74 38.58 7.55
C ARG A 392 -2.36 38.15 8.88
N ASP A 393 -3.43 37.36 8.80
CA ASP A 393 -4.25 36.95 9.96
C ASP A 393 -3.48 36.09 10.99
N ASP A 394 -2.23 35.72 10.72
CA ASP A 394 -1.30 35.05 11.64
C ASP A 394 -0.55 36.02 12.58
N GLY A 395 -0.81 37.33 12.49
CA GLY A 395 -0.41 38.32 13.49
C GLY A 395 0.94 39.01 13.24
N ILE A 396 1.55 38.88 12.06
CA ILE A 396 2.79 39.60 11.71
C ILE A 396 2.47 40.84 10.86
N ASP A 397 2.76 42.02 11.41
CA ASP A 397 2.63 43.31 10.72
C ASP A 397 4.02 43.79 10.23
N TYR A 398 4.09 44.26 8.98
CA TYR A 398 5.26 44.93 8.41
C TYR A 398 4.88 46.37 8.06
N LEU A 399 5.54 47.35 8.70
CA LEU A 399 5.37 48.76 8.36
C LEU A 399 6.48 49.19 7.39
N ILE A 400 6.08 49.83 6.30
CA ILE A 400 6.98 50.34 5.27
C ILE A 400 6.80 51.84 5.26
N SER A 401 7.88 52.59 5.42
CA SER A 401 7.89 54.04 5.18
C SER A 401 8.71 54.32 3.93
N ALA A 402 8.35 55.34 3.16
CA ALA A 402 9.18 55.78 2.04
C ALA A 402 10.55 56.25 2.57
N GLY A 403 11.61 55.59 2.14
CA GLY A 403 13.00 55.86 2.56
C GLY A 403 13.60 54.86 3.55
N GLN A 404 12.81 54.21 4.43
CA GLN A 404 13.28 53.19 5.38
C GLN A 404 12.18 52.15 5.69
N LEU A 405 12.57 50.88 5.79
CA LEU A 405 11.69 49.81 6.24
C LEU A 405 11.81 49.61 7.75
N GLU A 406 10.70 49.77 8.48
CA GLU A 406 10.63 49.53 9.92
C GLU A 406 9.76 48.31 10.22
N ILE A 407 10.37 47.20 10.63
CA ILE A 407 9.61 45.98 10.97
C ILE A 407 9.07 46.13 12.40
N GLN A 408 7.74 46.18 12.56
CA GLN A 408 7.07 46.17 13.86
C GLN A 408 6.32 44.85 14.04
N ASN A 409 6.97 43.87 14.65
CA ASN A 409 6.37 42.54 14.84
C ASN A 409 5.50 42.50 16.11
N ARG A 410 4.21 42.11 16.00
CA ARG A 410 3.41 41.73 17.16
C ARG A 410 3.83 40.33 17.63
N GLY A 411 4.69 40.27 18.65
CA GLY A 411 4.96 39.03 19.40
C GLY A 411 6.41 38.53 19.38
N VAL A 412 7.31 39.18 18.64
CA VAL A 412 8.76 38.94 18.74
C VAL A 412 9.42 40.21 19.27
N ASN A 413 10.12 40.13 20.40
CA ASN A 413 10.90 41.22 21.01
C ASN A 413 12.13 41.61 20.16
N LYS A 414 11.93 42.01 18.90
CA LYS A 414 12.96 42.58 18.03
C LYS A 414 12.36 43.71 17.20
N ASN A 415 12.31 44.90 17.79
CA ASN A 415 12.20 46.15 17.05
C ASN A 415 13.54 46.39 16.35
N GLY A 416 13.64 46.01 15.08
CA GLY A 416 14.82 46.26 14.26
C GLY A 416 14.41 46.99 12.99
N ALA A 417 14.80 48.25 12.84
CA ALA A 417 14.73 48.94 11.55
C ALA A 417 15.71 48.27 10.59
N LEU A 418 15.24 47.80 9.43
CA LEU A 418 16.09 47.20 8.41
C LEU A 418 16.23 48.19 7.27
N ILE A 419 17.43 48.72 7.06
CA ILE A 419 17.69 49.64 5.96
C ILE A 419 17.89 48.80 4.69
N LEU A 420 17.09 49.09 3.66
CA LEU A 420 17.25 48.52 2.33
C LEU A 420 18.27 49.34 1.55
N ASP A 421 19.18 48.68 0.83
CA ASP A 421 20.13 49.34 -0.07
C ASP A 421 19.41 50.19 -1.14
N THR A 422 18.25 49.70 -1.59
CA THR A 422 17.35 50.41 -2.50
C THR A 422 16.05 50.78 -1.76
N PRO A 423 15.72 52.06 -1.54
CA PRO A 423 14.53 52.45 -0.80
C PRO A 423 13.24 52.23 -1.60
N PRO A 424 12.09 51.98 -0.93
CA PRO A 424 10.76 52.02 -1.57
C PRO A 424 10.46 53.40 -2.17
N LYS A 425 9.65 53.43 -3.24
CA LYS A 425 9.29 54.66 -3.96
C LYS A 425 7.80 54.72 -4.26
N ILE A 426 7.20 55.91 -4.21
CA ILE A 426 5.83 56.12 -4.69
C ILE A 426 5.86 56.56 -6.16
N ILE A 427 5.09 55.89 -7.00
CA ILE A 427 4.91 56.22 -8.42
C ILE A 427 3.41 56.24 -8.70
N ASN A 428 2.88 57.39 -9.08
CA ASN A 428 1.45 57.58 -9.38
C ASN A 428 0.48 57.10 -8.27
N GLY A 429 0.87 57.27 -7.00
CA GLY A 429 0.08 56.86 -5.83
C GLY A 429 0.26 55.41 -5.39
N ASP A 430 0.93 54.58 -6.19
CA ASP A 430 1.28 53.21 -5.82
C ASP A 430 2.67 53.15 -5.17
N MET A 431 2.81 52.34 -4.13
CA MET A 431 4.11 52.06 -3.51
C MET A 431 4.84 50.95 -4.27
N TYR A 432 6.06 51.23 -4.71
CA TYR A 432 6.97 50.30 -5.37
C TYR A 432 8.08 49.88 -4.40
N VAL A 433 8.37 48.59 -4.38
CA VAL A 433 9.43 48.02 -3.53
C VAL A 433 10.44 47.23 -4.36
N PRO A 434 11.70 47.14 -3.91
CA PRO A 434 12.68 46.24 -4.51
C PRO A 434 12.25 44.78 -4.27
N LEU A 435 11.82 44.09 -5.32
CA LEU A 435 11.17 42.78 -5.22
C LEU A 435 11.99 41.76 -4.42
N ILE A 436 13.27 41.61 -4.76
CA ILE A 436 14.16 40.62 -4.13
C ILE A 436 14.35 40.91 -2.64
N ALA A 437 14.67 42.16 -2.31
CA ALA A 437 14.95 42.53 -0.92
C ALA A 437 13.69 42.39 -0.07
N PHE A 438 12.55 42.84 -0.60
CA PHE A 438 11.28 42.77 0.09
C PHE A 438 10.79 41.32 0.28
N ALA A 439 10.85 40.50 -0.77
CA ALA A 439 10.50 39.08 -0.69
C ALA A 439 11.34 38.36 0.38
N ARG A 440 12.63 38.67 0.48
CA ARG A 440 13.53 38.08 1.48
C ARG A 440 13.09 38.39 2.91
N ILE A 441 12.64 39.62 3.18
CA ILE A 441 12.22 40.07 4.51
C ILE A 441 10.99 39.31 4.98
N ILE A 442 10.00 39.17 4.10
CA ILE A 442 8.74 38.49 4.41
C ILE A 442 8.84 36.96 4.22
N GLY A 443 10.05 36.44 3.98
CA GLY A 443 10.31 35.00 3.85
C GLY A 443 9.79 34.35 2.56
N MET A 444 9.58 35.11 1.49
CA MET A 444 9.28 34.60 0.15
C MET A 444 10.55 34.37 -0.68
N GLY A 445 10.47 33.49 -1.68
CA GLY A 445 11.53 33.21 -2.65
C GLY A 445 11.19 33.80 -4.03
N VAL A 446 12.22 34.20 -4.80
CA VAL A 446 12.07 34.83 -6.11
C VAL A 446 12.93 34.15 -7.17
N ARG A 447 12.31 33.56 -8.19
CA ARG A 447 12.99 32.82 -9.27
C ARG A 447 12.65 33.37 -10.64
N TRP A 448 13.59 33.23 -11.58
CA TRP A 448 13.38 33.52 -13.00
C TRP A 448 13.39 32.23 -13.81
N ASP A 449 12.40 32.04 -14.68
CA ASP A 449 12.45 31.01 -15.73
C ASP A 449 12.73 31.67 -17.08
N SER A 450 13.87 31.31 -17.68
CA SER A 450 14.31 31.88 -18.95
C SER A 450 13.54 31.37 -20.17
N LYS A 451 12.92 30.19 -20.09
CA LYS A 451 12.12 29.62 -21.19
C LYS A 451 10.72 30.22 -21.22
N LEU A 452 10.12 30.41 -20.04
CA LEU A 452 8.81 31.02 -19.87
C LEU A 452 8.87 32.55 -19.84
N GLU A 453 10.08 33.12 -19.72
CA GLU A 453 10.31 34.54 -19.51
C GLU A 453 9.50 35.13 -18.34
N LYS A 454 9.41 34.35 -17.25
CA LYS A 454 8.47 34.60 -16.15
C LYS A 454 9.16 34.65 -14.79
N VAL A 455 8.74 35.60 -13.95
CA VAL A 455 9.18 35.74 -12.55
C VAL A 455 8.24 34.97 -11.63
N PHE A 456 8.79 34.14 -10.76
CA PHE A 456 8.06 33.33 -9.79
C PHE A 456 8.33 33.83 -8.37
N VAL A 457 7.29 34.24 -7.66
CA VAL A 457 7.35 34.74 -6.28
C VAL A 457 6.51 33.83 -5.40
N ASN A 458 7.17 32.97 -4.62
CA ASN A 458 6.53 31.86 -3.92
C ASN A 458 6.91 31.82 -2.44
N HIS A 459 6.17 31.04 -1.67
CA HIS A 459 6.48 30.78 -0.26
C HIS A 459 7.73 29.89 -0.14
N ARG A 460 8.27 29.77 1.07
CA ARG A 460 9.48 28.99 1.32
C ARG A 460 9.25 27.97 2.41
N ILE A 461 9.84 26.80 2.24
CA ILE A 461 9.99 25.83 3.32
C ILE A 461 11.20 26.29 4.16
N TYR A 462 10.97 26.61 5.43
CA TYR A 462 12.03 27.13 6.31
C TYR A 462 12.42 26.15 7.42
N GLU A 463 11.55 25.20 7.78
CA GLU A 463 11.85 24.18 8.78
C GLU A 463 11.13 22.87 8.44
N VAL A 464 11.81 21.75 8.64
CA VAL A 464 11.19 20.41 8.66
C VAL A 464 11.59 19.73 9.96
N VAL A 465 10.60 19.24 10.69
CA VAL A 465 10.77 18.59 11.99
C VAL A 465 10.27 17.16 11.88
N TYR A 466 11.14 16.20 12.20
CA TYR A 466 10.74 14.82 12.47
C TYR A 466 10.67 14.59 13.97
N GLU A 467 9.60 13.94 14.43
CA GLU A 467 9.40 13.55 15.83
C GLU A 467 8.92 12.11 15.93
N GLU A 468 9.46 11.36 16.88
CA GLU A 468 8.95 10.08 17.35
C GLU A 468 8.72 10.15 18.84
N SER A 469 7.50 9.80 19.27
CA SER A 469 7.11 9.73 20.67
C SER A 469 6.06 8.63 20.85
N ALA A 470 6.32 7.72 21.78
CA ALA A 470 5.42 6.60 22.12
C ALA A 470 5.04 5.70 20.92
N GLY A 471 5.92 5.57 19.92
CA GLY A 471 5.66 4.80 18.70
C GLY A 471 4.99 5.61 17.58
N THR A 472 4.46 6.79 17.88
CA THR A 472 3.87 7.71 16.92
C THR A 472 4.97 8.54 16.28
N ARG A 473 5.01 8.54 14.94
CA ARG A 473 6.01 9.23 14.14
C ARG A 473 5.34 10.32 13.32
N GLN A 474 5.92 11.51 13.27
CA GLN A 474 5.40 12.57 12.43
C GLN A 474 6.51 13.40 11.78
N ILE A 475 6.20 13.95 10.61
CA ILE A 475 7.01 14.95 9.94
C ILE A 475 6.16 16.20 9.77
N THR A 476 6.59 17.30 10.38
CA THR A 476 5.99 18.63 10.27
C THR A 476 6.83 19.49 9.36
N ILE A 477 6.19 20.08 8.36
CA ILE A 477 6.80 20.94 7.35
C ILE A 477 6.29 22.35 7.60
N LYS A 478 7.21 23.30 7.79
CA LYS A 478 6.86 24.68 8.05
C LYS A 478 7.23 25.57 6.88
N CYS A 479 6.24 26.35 6.45
CA CYS A 479 6.32 27.24 5.32
C CYS A 479 6.03 28.69 5.73
N THR A 480 6.54 29.65 4.96
CA THR A 480 6.20 31.07 5.15
C THR A 480 4.79 31.43 4.64
N GLY A 481 4.15 30.51 3.90
CA GLY A 481 2.78 30.63 3.44
C GLY A 481 1.93 29.43 3.80
N GLU A 482 0.64 29.54 3.49
CA GLU A 482 -0.32 28.46 3.66
C GLU A 482 0.19 27.18 2.98
N ILE A 483 0.22 26.10 3.74
CA ILE A 483 0.63 24.79 3.25
C ILE A 483 -0.57 23.87 3.15
N ARG A 484 -0.72 23.23 1.99
CA ARG A 484 -1.70 22.17 1.76
C ARG A 484 -0.98 20.90 1.34
N LEU A 485 -1.23 19.82 2.07
CA LEU A 485 -0.64 18.50 1.81
C LEU A 485 -1.60 17.59 1.04
N ASP A 486 -2.32 18.16 0.06
CA ASP A 486 -3.37 17.45 -0.69
C ASP A 486 -2.80 16.41 -1.67
N SER A 487 -1.49 16.46 -1.93
CA SER A 487 -0.79 15.67 -2.95
C SER A 487 0.32 14.80 -2.34
N VAL A 488 -0.09 13.75 -1.62
CA VAL A 488 0.82 12.72 -1.09
C VAL A 488 0.73 11.45 -1.95
N PHE A 489 1.83 11.06 -2.57
CA PHE A 489 1.94 9.86 -3.40
C PHE A 489 2.82 8.82 -2.71
N GLU A 490 2.37 7.57 -2.72
CA GLU A 490 3.12 6.44 -2.21
C GLU A 490 3.85 5.74 -3.36
N VAL A 491 5.17 5.58 -3.24
CA VAL A 491 5.98 4.75 -4.14
C VAL A 491 6.36 3.50 -3.37
N VAL A 492 6.14 2.32 -3.95
CA VAL A 492 6.31 1.04 -3.24
C VAL A 492 7.75 0.52 -3.35
N SER A 493 8.44 0.79 -4.45
CA SER A 493 9.81 0.34 -4.69
C SER A 493 10.63 1.38 -5.47
N PRO A 494 11.59 2.07 -4.82
CA PRO A 494 11.85 2.06 -3.37
C PRO A 494 10.66 2.60 -2.57
N SER A 495 10.45 2.10 -1.35
CA SER A 495 9.34 2.57 -0.50
C SER A 495 9.58 4.02 -0.06
N MET A 496 8.69 4.93 -0.46
CA MET A 496 8.75 6.34 -0.09
C MET A 496 7.39 7.05 -0.20
N LEU A 497 7.25 8.15 0.53
CA LEU A 497 6.16 9.11 0.32
C LEU A 497 6.68 10.35 -0.38
N LEU A 498 6.05 10.74 -1.49
CA LEU A 498 6.32 11.96 -2.21
C LEU A 498 5.22 12.97 -1.91
N ILE A 499 5.58 14.11 -1.33
CA ILE A 499 4.62 15.15 -0.98
C ILE A 499 4.99 16.38 -1.78
N THR A 500 4.07 16.79 -2.64
CA THR A 500 4.25 18.00 -3.45
C THR A 500 3.64 19.17 -2.69
N ILE A 501 4.45 20.20 -2.45
CA ILE A 501 4.04 21.39 -1.74
C ILE A 501 3.88 22.49 -2.80
N PRO A 502 2.65 22.91 -3.12
CA PRO A 502 2.42 23.90 -4.15
C PRO A 502 2.90 25.28 -3.70
N ASN A 503 3.15 26.15 -4.66
CA ASN A 503 3.50 27.56 -4.46
C ASN A 503 4.72 27.77 -3.53
N THR A 504 5.71 26.89 -3.63
CA THR A 504 6.92 26.93 -2.81
C THR A 504 8.21 26.87 -3.61
N ASN A 505 9.20 27.61 -3.11
CA ASN A 505 10.58 27.58 -3.55
C ASN A 505 11.47 26.90 -2.51
N LEU A 506 12.42 26.10 -3.00
CA LEU A 506 13.47 25.50 -2.21
C LEU A 506 14.73 26.37 -2.33
N ASP A 507 15.12 26.90 -1.19
CA ASP A 507 16.16 27.93 -1.10
C ASP A 507 17.52 27.37 -0.65
N VAL A 508 17.63 26.05 -0.55
CA VAL A 508 18.82 25.30 -0.14
C VAL A 508 19.12 24.20 -1.17
N PRO A 509 20.39 23.78 -1.34
CA PRO A 509 20.73 22.67 -2.22
C PRO A 509 20.09 21.38 -1.71
N ASP A 510 19.21 20.77 -2.51
CA ASP A 510 18.41 19.55 -2.27
C ASP A 510 18.93 18.68 -1.10
N PRO A 511 18.57 19.04 0.14
CA PRO A 511 19.22 18.45 1.31
C PRO A 511 18.65 17.05 1.51
N ILE A 512 19.54 16.09 1.79
CA ILE A 512 19.18 14.75 2.26
C ILE A 512 19.43 14.74 3.77
N ILE A 513 18.36 14.50 4.54
CA ILE A 513 18.41 14.47 5.99
C ILE A 513 18.19 13.03 6.42
N GLU A 514 19.20 12.43 7.04
CA GLU A 514 19.07 11.10 7.64
C GLU A 514 18.29 11.18 8.96
N ILE A 515 17.33 10.28 9.13
CA ILE A 515 16.58 10.10 10.38
C ILE A 515 17.07 8.83 11.08
N ASN A 516 17.35 7.76 10.32
CA ASN A 516 17.80 6.46 10.83
C ASN A 516 16.85 5.81 11.87
N ASP A 517 15.55 6.07 11.77
CA ASP A 517 14.50 5.42 12.58
C ASP A 517 14.15 4.00 12.06
N GLU A 518 13.48 3.20 12.88
CA GLU A 518 13.02 1.84 12.54
C GLU A 518 12.14 1.81 11.28
N LYS A 519 11.34 2.85 11.04
CA LYS A 519 10.40 2.92 9.92
C LYS A 519 10.78 3.99 8.89
N ILE A 520 11.40 5.10 9.30
CA ILE A 520 11.78 6.20 8.40
C ILE A 520 13.32 6.27 8.26
N LYS A 521 13.82 6.21 7.02
CA LYS A 521 15.26 6.25 6.73
C LYS A 521 15.77 7.69 6.68
N SER A 522 15.15 8.49 5.82
CA SER A 522 15.57 9.84 5.48
C SER A 522 14.40 10.62 4.88
N TYR A 523 14.56 11.93 4.77
CA TYR A 523 13.79 12.71 3.80
C TYR A 523 14.71 13.58 2.96
N ARG A 524 14.26 13.91 1.76
CA ARG A 524 14.94 14.83 0.84
C ARG A 524 13.97 15.88 0.33
N LEU A 525 14.44 17.12 0.23
CA LEU A 525 13.71 18.19 -0.43
C LEU A 525 14.29 18.42 -1.82
N ALA A 526 13.43 18.69 -2.80
CA ALA A 526 13.83 19.07 -4.15
C ALA A 526 12.87 20.12 -4.74
N GLN A 527 13.40 21.05 -5.52
CA GLN A 527 12.56 21.89 -6.38
C GLN A 527 12.06 21.06 -7.56
N LEU A 528 10.75 20.84 -7.66
CA LEU A 528 10.14 20.02 -8.71
C LEU A 528 9.83 20.83 -9.97
N THR A 529 9.19 21.99 -9.79
CA THR A 529 8.90 22.97 -10.84
C THR A 529 9.17 24.36 -10.29
N ASN A 530 9.05 25.42 -11.10
CA ASN A 530 9.20 26.79 -10.59
C ASN A 530 8.18 27.18 -9.51
N ASN A 531 7.09 26.42 -9.38
CA ASN A 531 6.05 26.69 -8.39
C ASN A 531 5.99 25.65 -7.27
N ASN A 532 6.63 24.50 -7.39
CA ASN A 532 6.38 23.40 -6.47
C ASN A 532 7.69 22.84 -5.93
N CYS A 533 7.76 22.67 -4.62
CA CYS A 533 8.74 21.81 -3.98
C CYS A 533 8.17 20.41 -3.80
N ARG A 534 9.07 19.44 -3.65
CA ARG A 534 8.74 18.07 -3.28
C ARG A 534 9.59 17.66 -2.10
N ILE A 535 8.95 17.10 -1.08
CA ILE A 535 9.64 16.32 -0.05
C ILE A 535 9.41 14.84 -0.36
N ALA A 536 10.49 14.07 -0.43
CA ALA A 536 10.43 12.61 -0.56
C ALA A 536 10.94 12.00 0.74
N ILE A 537 10.07 11.26 1.42
CA ILE A 537 10.37 10.59 2.69
C ILE A 537 10.64 9.13 2.38
N ASP A 538 11.89 8.69 2.55
CA ASP A 538 12.31 7.32 2.32
C ASP A 538 11.91 6.44 3.51
N THR A 539 11.12 5.41 3.24
CA THR A 539 10.57 4.52 4.27
C THR A 539 11.18 3.12 4.21
N LYS A 540 11.10 2.37 5.33
CA LYS A 540 11.42 0.93 5.40
C LYS A 540 10.14 0.13 5.14
N GLY A 541 9.72 0.08 3.87
CA GLY A 541 8.47 -0.57 3.46
C GLY A 541 7.27 0.38 3.44
N LYS A 542 6.09 -0.17 3.16
CA LYS A 542 4.83 0.57 3.18
C LYS A 542 4.47 0.95 4.62
N ILE A 543 4.18 2.23 4.84
CA ILE A 543 3.75 2.76 6.14
C ILE A 543 2.49 3.58 5.92
N PRO A 544 1.37 3.23 6.56
CA PRO A 544 0.18 4.07 6.53
C PRO A 544 0.44 5.43 7.18
N TYR A 545 -0.22 6.45 6.65
CA TYR A 545 -0.05 7.83 7.11
C TYR A 545 -1.38 8.58 7.03
N GLY A 546 -1.48 9.62 7.84
CA GLY A 546 -2.54 10.61 7.80
C GLY A 546 -1.96 12.01 7.68
N VAL A 547 -2.64 12.87 6.92
CA VAL A 547 -2.38 14.31 6.91
C VAL A 547 -3.15 14.89 8.09
N VAL A 548 -2.43 15.54 9.01
CA VAL A 548 -3.00 16.15 10.21
C VAL A 548 -3.43 17.57 9.85
N ASP A 549 -4.68 17.90 10.17
CA ASP A 549 -5.19 19.27 10.07
C ASP A 549 -4.66 20.08 11.26
N ASN A 550 -3.82 21.08 10.97
CA ASN A 550 -3.17 21.91 11.97
C ASN A 550 -3.93 23.23 12.11
N ASP A 551 -4.13 23.71 13.33
CA ASP A 551 -4.69 25.06 13.57
C ASP A 551 -3.81 26.16 12.95
N ASN A 552 -2.51 25.89 12.83
CA ASN A 552 -1.55 26.75 12.16
C ASN A 552 -1.47 26.41 10.66
N ILE A 553 -2.03 27.28 9.81
CA ILE A 553 -2.05 27.14 8.34
C ILE A 553 -0.66 27.13 7.69
N LEU A 554 0.38 27.49 8.43
CA LEU A 554 1.78 27.54 7.98
C LEU A 554 2.52 26.22 8.18
N GLU A 555 1.87 25.26 8.85
CA GLU A 555 2.44 23.96 9.16
C GLU A 555 1.60 22.85 8.54
N GLY A 556 2.28 21.93 7.87
CA GLY A 556 1.67 20.72 7.32
C GLY A 556 2.30 19.52 7.98
N THR A 557 1.49 18.69 8.64
CA THR A 557 1.99 17.54 9.39
C THR A 557 1.52 16.23 8.76
N ILE A 558 2.46 15.32 8.55
CA ILE A 558 2.18 13.93 8.17
C ILE A 558 2.49 13.06 9.36
N ARG A 559 1.46 12.38 9.86
CA ARG A 559 1.59 11.42 10.95
C ARG A 559 1.57 10.01 10.38
N PHE A 560 2.64 9.27 10.64
CA PHE A 560 2.76 7.86 10.29
C PHE A 560 2.10 7.02 11.38
N ALA A 561 1.12 6.22 10.97
CA ALA A 561 0.16 5.57 11.85
C ALA A 561 -0.08 4.13 11.40
N GLY A 562 -0.77 3.33 12.22
CA GLY A 562 -1.31 2.07 11.73
C GLY A 562 -2.51 2.31 10.82
N GLU A 563 -2.92 1.28 10.09
CA GLU A 563 -4.12 1.30 9.23
C GLU A 563 -5.12 0.29 9.75
N LEU A 564 -6.37 0.70 9.91
CA LEU A 564 -7.47 -0.22 10.17
C LEU A 564 -7.78 -0.94 8.86
N THR A 565 -7.29 -2.17 8.73
CA THR A 565 -7.38 -2.96 7.51
C THR A 565 -8.75 -3.58 7.33
N SER A 566 -9.46 -3.92 8.41
CA SER A 566 -10.80 -4.48 8.32
C SER A 566 -11.65 -4.24 9.58
N VAL A 567 -12.95 -4.08 9.37
CA VAL A 567 -14.00 -4.21 10.40
C VAL A 567 -14.92 -5.34 9.96
N LEU A 568 -14.97 -6.42 10.74
CA LEU A 568 -15.78 -7.59 10.41
C LEU A 568 -16.91 -7.70 11.43
N LEU A 569 -18.14 -7.80 10.93
CA LEU A 569 -19.31 -8.16 11.72
C LEU A 569 -19.55 -9.67 11.61
N LYS A 570 -19.66 -10.34 12.75
CA LYS A 570 -20.02 -11.76 12.86
C LYS A 570 -21.16 -11.90 13.86
N SER A 571 -22.27 -12.49 13.46
CA SER A 571 -23.41 -12.67 14.36
C SER A 571 -23.88 -14.11 14.39
N ASN A 572 -24.32 -14.57 15.56
CA ASN A 572 -25.03 -15.84 15.73
C ASN A 572 -26.39 -15.61 16.43
N LYS A 573 -27.01 -16.64 17.02
CA LYS A 573 -28.34 -16.49 17.65
C LYS A 573 -28.32 -15.60 18.90
N ASP A 574 -27.25 -15.62 19.70
CA ASP A 574 -27.22 -15.07 21.06
C ASP A 574 -26.12 -14.01 21.28
N VAL A 575 -25.23 -13.86 20.30
CA VAL A 575 -24.03 -13.02 20.39
C VAL A 575 -23.72 -12.39 19.03
N SER A 576 -23.28 -11.13 19.07
CA SER A 576 -22.74 -10.41 17.92
C SER A 576 -21.31 -10.00 18.21
N GLU A 577 -20.42 -10.09 17.24
CA GLU A 577 -18.99 -9.83 17.40
C GLU A 577 -18.54 -8.86 16.31
N ILE A 578 -17.75 -7.88 16.72
CA ILE A 578 -17.10 -6.92 15.85
C ILE A 578 -15.61 -7.12 15.98
N VAL A 579 -14.95 -7.45 14.87
CA VAL A 579 -13.50 -7.64 14.84
C VAL A 579 -12.86 -6.48 14.09
N LEU A 580 -12.01 -5.73 14.79
CA LEU A 580 -11.15 -4.70 14.23
C LEU A 580 -9.78 -5.30 13.98
N GLN A 581 -9.28 -5.23 12.75
CA GLN A 581 -7.93 -5.64 12.40
C GLN A 581 -7.16 -4.43 11.91
N SER A 582 -5.92 -4.28 12.35
CA SER A 582 -5.06 -3.20 11.88
C SER A 582 -3.61 -3.63 11.68
N SER A 583 -2.81 -2.78 11.02
CA SER A 583 -1.38 -3.03 10.79
C SER A 583 -0.49 -2.68 11.99
N SER A 584 -1.02 -1.99 13.00
CA SER A 584 -0.31 -1.61 14.23
C SER A 584 -1.14 -1.98 15.46
N LYS A 585 -0.58 -1.81 16.67
CA LYS A 585 -1.27 -2.14 17.92
C LYS A 585 -2.53 -1.28 18.11
N ILE A 586 -3.64 -1.91 18.50
CA ILE A 586 -4.92 -1.26 18.81
C ILE A 586 -5.01 -0.99 20.31
N THR A 587 -5.07 0.29 20.68
CA THR A 587 -5.34 0.75 22.06
C THR A 587 -6.67 1.49 22.11
N PRO A 588 -7.81 0.77 22.12
CA PRO A 588 -9.12 1.38 21.97
C PRO A 588 -9.57 2.12 23.24
N ILE A 589 -10.28 3.22 23.05
CA ILE A 589 -11.11 3.87 24.07
C ILE A 589 -12.56 3.54 23.74
N ILE A 590 -13.23 2.80 24.63
CA ILE A 590 -14.59 2.31 24.39
C ILE A 590 -15.57 3.03 25.31
N GLN A 591 -16.62 3.60 24.73
CA GLN A 591 -17.68 4.31 25.44
C GLN A 591 -19.04 3.76 25.04
N LYS A 592 -19.92 3.59 26.02
CA LYS A 592 -21.30 3.17 25.80
C LYS A 592 -22.23 4.37 25.96
N ILE A 593 -23.11 4.57 24.99
CA ILE A 593 -24.13 5.61 24.98
C ILE A 593 -25.48 4.90 25.04
N ASN A 594 -26.38 5.33 25.91
CA ASN A 594 -27.65 4.62 26.14
C ASN A 594 -28.84 5.19 25.36
N ASP A 595 -28.73 6.40 24.79
CA ASP A 595 -29.81 7.02 24.01
C ASP A 595 -29.29 7.73 22.74
N PRO A 596 -29.55 7.17 21.54
CA PRO A 596 -29.89 5.76 21.31
C PRO A 596 -28.70 4.86 21.69
N PHE A 597 -28.95 3.58 21.95
CA PHE A 597 -27.92 2.62 22.36
C PHE A 597 -26.79 2.52 21.32
N ARG A 598 -25.57 2.89 21.72
CA ARG A 598 -24.37 2.79 20.89
C ARG A 598 -23.17 2.33 21.70
N LEU A 599 -22.28 1.58 21.06
CA LEU A 599 -20.91 1.39 21.51
C LEU A 599 -19.98 2.17 20.57
N VAL A 600 -19.27 3.16 21.11
CA VAL A 600 -18.29 3.97 20.38
C VAL A 600 -16.90 3.47 20.74
N ILE A 601 -16.13 3.08 19.73
CA ILE A 601 -14.77 2.56 19.87
C ILE A 601 -13.85 3.51 19.12
N ASP A 602 -13.11 4.34 19.87
CA ASP A 602 -12.08 5.21 19.33
C ASP A 602 -10.75 4.49 19.32
N VAL A 603 -10.07 4.52 18.17
CA VAL A 603 -8.79 3.87 17.95
C VAL A 603 -7.77 4.97 17.57
N PRO A 604 -7.02 5.48 18.56
CA PRO A 604 -5.95 6.46 18.34
C PRO A 604 -4.84 5.89 17.45
N ASP A 605 -4.14 6.77 16.74
CA ASP A 605 -2.97 6.47 15.91
C ASP A 605 -3.18 5.38 14.85
N ILE A 606 -4.45 5.24 14.43
CA ILE A 606 -4.87 4.39 13.34
C ILE A 606 -5.62 5.24 12.30
N VAL A 607 -5.24 5.10 11.04
CA VAL A 607 -5.94 5.67 9.89
C VAL A 607 -6.94 4.71 9.29
N LEU A 608 -8.04 5.24 8.76
CA LEU A 608 -8.96 4.51 7.90
C LEU A 608 -9.19 5.32 6.61
N LYS A 609 -8.57 4.86 5.51
CA LYS A 609 -8.64 5.56 4.21
C LYS A 609 -10.04 5.58 3.62
N THR A 610 -10.80 4.49 3.80
CA THR A 610 -12.14 4.33 3.26
C THR A 610 -13.11 4.04 4.40
N PRO A 611 -14.12 4.90 4.62
CA PRO A 611 -15.17 4.62 5.59
C PRO A 611 -15.84 3.27 5.31
N GLN A 612 -16.12 2.51 6.36
CA GLN A 612 -16.76 1.21 6.26
C GLN A 612 -18.17 1.28 6.88
N PHE A 613 -19.13 0.65 6.23
CA PHE A 613 -20.52 0.60 6.66
C PHE A 613 -21.03 -0.84 6.56
N TYR A 614 -21.64 -1.32 7.64
CA TYR A 614 -22.26 -2.64 7.70
C TYR A 614 -23.65 -2.50 8.30
N GLU A 615 -24.65 -3.07 7.62
CA GLU A 615 -25.93 -3.34 8.27
C GLU A 615 -25.73 -4.38 9.37
N GLY A 616 -26.42 -4.19 10.47
CA GLY A 616 -26.35 -5.07 11.63
C GLY A 616 -27.13 -6.37 11.42
N ASP A 617 -27.18 -7.20 12.45
CA ASP A 617 -27.99 -8.43 12.44
C ASP A 617 -29.47 -8.19 12.73
N GLY A 618 -29.86 -6.96 13.07
CA GLY A 618 -31.23 -6.59 13.46
C GLY A 618 -31.68 -7.20 14.78
N LYS A 619 -30.76 -7.76 15.58
CA LYS A 619 -31.05 -8.39 16.87
C LYS A 619 -30.40 -7.66 18.03
N ILE A 620 -29.08 -7.50 17.95
CA ILE A 620 -28.25 -6.79 18.94
C ILE A 620 -27.65 -5.58 18.28
N ILE A 621 -27.07 -5.75 17.09
CA ILE A 621 -26.46 -4.67 16.33
C ILE A 621 -27.45 -4.25 15.25
N LYS A 622 -27.76 -2.96 15.23
CA LYS A 622 -28.53 -2.31 14.19
C LYS A 622 -27.66 -1.95 12.99
N ARG A 623 -26.48 -1.37 13.23
CA ARG A 623 -25.47 -1.08 12.20
C ARG A 623 -24.09 -0.82 12.79
N VAL A 624 -23.06 -0.97 11.96
CA VAL A 624 -21.67 -0.61 12.28
C VAL A 624 -21.16 0.42 11.29
N ARG A 625 -20.52 1.48 11.78
CA ARG A 625 -19.87 2.50 10.97
C ARG A 625 -18.45 2.73 11.45
N ALA A 626 -17.49 2.66 10.54
CA ALA A 626 -16.11 3.04 10.81
C ALA A 626 -15.73 4.20 9.90
N SER A 627 -15.16 5.26 10.46
CA SER A 627 -14.66 6.40 9.70
C SER A 627 -13.48 7.03 10.41
N GLN A 628 -12.66 7.76 9.67
CA GLN A 628 -11.73 8.71 10.29
C GLN A 628 -12.57 9.77 11.03
N TYR A 629 -12.47 9.82 12.36
CA TYR A 629 -13.26 10.75 13.16
C TYR A 629 -12.64 12.14 13.19
N GLN A 630 -11.32 12.18 13.34
CA GLN A 630 -10.53 13.40 13.37
C GLN A 630 -9.08 13.09 13.00
N TRP A 631 -8.39 14.11 12.50
CA TRP A 631 -6.98 14.03 12.10
C TRP A 631 -6.04 14.59 13.18
N ASN A 632 -6.56 15.41 14.10
CA ASN A 632 -5.82 15.94 15.24
C ASN A 632 -6.63 15.91 16.56
N PRO A 633 -6.24 15.09 17.55
CA PRO A 633 -5.34 13.94 17.43
C PRO A 633 -5.90 12.91 16.43
N LEU A 634 -5.02 12.08 15.87
CA LEU A 634 -5.41 11.14 14.81
C LEU A 634 -6.23 9.98 15.40
N VAL A 635 -7.52 9.91 15.06
CA VAL A 635 -8.43 8.91 15.63
C VAL A 635 -9.37 8.34 14.56
N THR A 636 -9.36 7.01 14.41
CA THR A 636 -10.42 6.27 13.71
C THR A 636 -11.50 5.90 14.72
N ARG A 637 -12.77 6.18 14.40
CA ARG A 637 -13.92 5.82 15.25
C ARG A 637 -14.74 4.73 14.60
N VAL A 638 -15.06 3.70 15.38
CA VAL A 638 -16.05 2.68 15.05
C VAL A 638 -17.27 2.87 15.94
N VAL A 639 -18.41 3.19 15.34
CA VAL A 639 -19.70 3.34 16.02
C VAL A 639 -20.56 2.12 15.72
N VAL A 640 -20.96 1.44 16.78
CA VAL A 640 -21.86 0.31 16.76
C VAL A 640 -23.20 0.78 17.29
N GLU A 641 -24.19 0.94 16.43
CA GLU A 641 -25.56 1.22 16.88
C GLU A 641 -26.22 -0.09 17.25
N LEU A 642 -26.84 -0.13 18.43
CA LEU A 642 -27.47 -1.31 18.99
C LEU A 642 -29.00 -1.19 18.90
N GLU A 643 -29.68 -2.32 18.71
CA GLU A 643 -31.14 -2.38 18.74
C GLU A 643 -31.70 -2.19 20.15
N LYS A 644 -30.93 -2.60 21.15
CA LYS A 644 -31.26 -2.54 22.57
C LYS A 644 -29.99 -2.55 23.41
N ASP A 645 -30.14 -2.35 24.71
CA ASP A 645 -29.01 -2.42 25.62
C ASP A 645 -28.31 -3.80 25.58
N ALA A 646 -26.99 -3.82 25.56
CA ALA A 646 -26.18 -5.04 25.47
C ALA A 646 -24.92 -4.96 26.34
N TYR A 647 -24.51 -6.10 26.88
CA TYR A 647 -23.21 -6.28 27.52
C TYR A 647 -22.13 -6.45 26.44
N TYR A 648 -20.91 -5.96 26.71
CA TYR A 648 -19.77 -6.18 25.82
C TYR A 648 -18.55 -6.69 26.58
N ASN A 649 -17.73 -7.47 25.90
CA ASN A 649 -16.39 -7.83 26.35
C ASN A 649 -15.40 -7.70 25.19
N THR A 650 -14.14 -7.42 25.50
CA THR A 650 -13.08 -7.29 24.48
C THR A 650 -12.06 -8.40 24.60
N GLN A 651 -11.54 -8.84 23.46
CA GLN A 651 -10.44 -9.80 23.36
C GLN A 651 -9.41 -9.26 22.37
N ARG A 652 -8.13 -9.47 22.66
CA ARG A 652 -7.02 -9.08 21.80
C ARG A 652 -6.17 -10.29 21.47
N ASN A 653 -5.51 -10.27 20.32
CA ASN A 653 -4.49 -11.24 19.97
C ASN A 653 -3.13 -10.86 20.59
N GLY A 654 -2.13 -11.75 20.50
CA GLY A 654 -0.84 -11.58 21.18
C GLY A 654 -0.01 -10.35 20.76
N ASP A 655 -0.27 -9.77 19.59
CA ASP A 655 0.40 -8.54 19.12
C ASP A 655 -0.50 -7.28 19.19
N ASP A 656 -1.68 -7.40 19.81
CA ASP A 656 -2.71 -6.36 19.94
C ASP A 656 -3.18 -5.73 18.62
N LYS A 657 -2.90 -6.33 17.46
CA LYS A 657 -3.33 -5.80 16.15
C LYS A 657 -4.76 -6.17 15.78
N LEU A 658 -5.35 -7.11 16.52
CA LEU A 658 -6.73 -7.55 16.37
C LEU A 658 -7.48 -7.32 17.68
N LEU A 659 -8.57 -6.57 17.61
CA LEU A 659 -9.52 -6.36 18.71
C LEU A 659 -10.86 -6.99 18.34
N SER A 660 -11.28 -8.00 19.09
CA SER A 660 -12.65 -8.51 19.05
C SER A 660 -13.49 -7.86 20.16
N VAL A 661 -14.66 -7.34 19.79
CA VAL A 661 -15.68 -6.80 20.69
C VAL A 661 -16.92 -7.67 20.59
N VAL A 662 -17.17 -8.44 21.64
CA VAL A 662 -18.26 -9.43 21.70
C VAL A 662 -19.42 -8.82 22.49
N LEU A 663 -20.58 -8.74 21.87
CA LEU A 663 -21.83 -8.19 22.39
C LEU A 663 -22.84 -9.29 22.68
N SER A 664 -23.51 -9.23 23.83
CA SER A 664 -24.58 -10.17 24.20
C SER A 664 -25.70 -9.50 25.00
N LEU A 665 -26.90 -10.07 24.90
CA LEU A 665 -28.07 -9.65 25.69
C LEU A 665 -28.07 -10.23 27.11
N LYS A 666 -27.22 -11.22 27.39
CA LYS A 666 -27.04 -11.84 28.70
C LYS A 666 -25.61 -11.64 29.16
N ASP A 667 -25.39 -11.55 30.48
CA ASP A 667 -24.04 -11.36 31.00
C ASP A 667 -23.15 -12.57 30.61
N ILE A 668 -22.05 -12.29 29.92
CA ILE A 668 -21.10 -13.28 29.41
C ILE A 668 -20.41 -14.03 30.58
N LYS A 669 -20.36 -13.46 31.79
CA LYS A 669 -19.88 -14.15 33.00
C LYS A 669 -20.74 -15.35 33.37
N GLU A 670 -22.06 -15.22 33.36
CA GLU A 670 -22.98 -16.34 33.66
C GLU A 670 -22.86 -17.47 32.61
N LEU A 671 -22.65 -17.11 31.35
CA LEU A 671 -22.41 -18.09 30.27
C LEU A 671 -21.08 -18.83 30.44
N LYS A 672 -20.02 -18.14 30.88
CA LYS A 672 -18.71 -18.76 31.17
C LYS A 672 -18.77 -19.65 32.40
N GLU A 673 -19.47 -19.23 33.46
CA GLU A 673 -19.59 -20.01 34.69
C GLU A 673 -20.35 -21.31 34.45
N LYS A 674 -21.47 -21.27 33.70
CA LYS A 674 -22.23 -22.48 33.33
C LYS A 674 -21.42 -23.48 32.52
N VAL A 675 -20.64 -22.99 31.54
CA VAL A 675 -19.76 -23.84 30.71
C VAL A 675 -18.59 -24.38 31.52
N VAL A 676 -18.01 -23.60 32.44
CA VAL A 676 -16.93 -24.05 33.35
C VAL A 676 -17.45 -25.09 34.35
N GLU A 677 -18.69 -24.97 34.83
CA GLU A 677 -19.31 -25.95 35.74
C GLU A 677 -19.59 -27.28 35.03
N GLU A 678 -20.10 -27.23 33.79
CA GLU A 678 -20.28 -28.41 32.93
C GLU A 678 -18.93 -29.04 32.55
N LEU A 679 -17.86 -28.25 32.39
CA LEU A 679 -16.50 -28.74 32.08
C LEU A 679 -15.79 -29.34 33.30
N LYS A 680 -16.01 -28.79 34.51
CA LYS A 680 -15.48 -29.33 35.78
C LYS A 680 -16.07 -30.70 36.12
N ALA A 681 -17.28 -31.01 35.67
CA ALA A 681 -17.93 -32.30 35.87
C ALA A 681 -17.34 -33.45 35.00
N ILE A 682 -16.51 -33.15 33.99
CA ILE A 682 -16.02 -34.13 33.00
C ILE A 682 -14.54 -34.54 33.24
N ILE A 683 -13.82 -33.89 34.17
CA ILE A 683 -12.42 -34.24 34.47
C ILE A 683 -12.39 -35.20 35.67
N PRO A 684 -12.10 -36.50 35.49
CA PRO A 684 -11.91 -37.39 36.63
C PRO A 684 -10.59 -37.03 37.35
N LYS A 685 -10.68 -36.76 38.66
CA LYS A 685 -9.56 -36.61 39.60
C LYS A 685 -8.88 -37.95 39.91
N LYS A 686 -8.36 -38.67 38.91
CA LYS A 686 -7.53 -39.84 39.15
C LYS A 686 -6.17 -39.63 38.50
N GLU A 687 -5.14 -39.54 39.33
CA GLU A 687 -3.75 -39.49 38.86
C GLU A 687 -3.47 -40.69 37.94
N PRO A 688 -2.73 -40.50 36.84
CA PRO A 688 -2.39 -41.58 35.95
C PRO A 688 -1.48 -42.59 36.64
N SER A 689 -2.01 -43.80 36.87
CA SER A 689 -1.22 -44.96 37.33
C SER A 689 -0.49 -45.61 36.16
N LEU A 690 0.70 -46.19 36.42
CA LEU A 690 1.43 -47.02 35.46
C LEU A 690 0.52 -48.04 34.77
N SER A 691 0.63 -48.15 33.44
CA SER A 691 -0.15 -49.08 32.62
C SER A 691 0.71 -50.26 32.21
N PRO A 692 0.43 -51.50 32.68
CA PRO A 692 1.15 -52.70 32.24
C PRO A 692 1.07 -52.95 30.72
N LEU A 693 0.11 -52.32 30.04
CA LEU A 693 -0.07 -52.42 28.59
C LEU A 693 0.94 -51.55 27.82
N LEU A 694 1.33 -50.40 28.39
CA LEU A 694 2.23 -49.43 27.77
C LEU A 694 3.68 -49.57 28.22
N LYS A 695 3.94 -50.32 29.30
CA LYS A 695 5.29 -50.56 29.81
C LYS A 695 6.23 -51.02 28.69
N ASP A 696 7.35 -50.30 28.54
CA ASP A 696 8.42 -50.53 27.57
C ASP A 696 8.05 -50.39 26.09
N LYS A 697 6.84 -49.94 25.76
CA LYS A 697 6.44 -49.66 24.37
C LYS A 697 7.09 -48.39 23.86
N ILE A 698 7.69 -48.46 22.68
CA ILE A 698 8.29 -47.31 22.01
C ILE A 698 7.21 -46.64 21.15
N ILE A 699 6.79 -45.45 21.53
CA ILE A 699 5.78 -44.68 20.78
C ILE A 699 6.46 -43.46 20.19
N VAL A 700 6.39 -43.32 18.87
CA VAL A 700 6.90 -42.12 18.19
C VAL A 700 5.74 -41.19 17.86
N ILE A 701 5.85 -39.95 18.32
CA ILE A 701 4.89 -38.89 18.05
C ILE A 701 5.52 -37.91 17.06
N GLU A 702 4.76 -37.56 16.05
CA GLU A 702 5.14 -36.61 15.02
C GLU A 702 4.15 -35.45 15.04
N ALA A 703 4.62 -34.30 15.52
CA ALA A 703 3.84 -33.08 15.48
C ALA A 703 3.89 -32.50 14.06
N GLY A 704 2.74 -32.44 13.40
CA GLY A 704 2.60 -31.96 12.02
C GLY A 704 3.32 -30.64 11.77
N HIS A 705 3.83 -30.45 10.54
CA HIS A 705 4.45 -29.19 10.08
C HIS A 705 5.68 -28.76 10.93
N GLY A 706 5.95 -27.45 11.04
CA GLY A 706 7.03 -26.89 11.86
C GLY A 706 8.00 -25.98 11.09
N GLY A 707 8.59 -25.01 11.80
CA GLY A 707 9.49 -24.02 11.24
C GLY A 707 8.82 -23.21 10.14
N ARG A 708 9.37 -23.31 8.92
CA ARG A 708 8.89 -22.61 7.72
C ARG A 708 7.56 -23.14 7.18
N ASP A 709 7.13 -24.32 7.60
CA ASP A 709 5.84 -24.90 7.22
C ASP A 709 4.83 -24.60 8.34
N PRO A 710 3.88 -23.66 8.15
CA PRO A 710 2.88 -23.35 9.16
C PRO A 710 1.78 -24.41 9.28
N GLY A 711 1.66 -25.30 8.29
CA GLY A 711 0.45 -26.08 8.05
C GLY A 711 -0.72 -25.22 7.59
N CYS A 712 -1.94 -25.68 7.84
CA CYS A 712 -3.10 -24.84 7.58
C CYS A 712 -3.13 -23.64 8.53
N ILE A 713 -3.67 -22.54 8.03
CA ILE A 713 -3.89 -21.33 8.82
C ILE A 713 -5.38 -21.32 9.16
N GLY A 714 -5.67 -21.42 10.45
CA GLY A 714 -7.03 -21.36 10.97
C GLY A 714 -7.72 -20.04 10.66
N ILE A 715 -9.05 -20.03 10.75
CA ILE A 715 -9.86 -18.85 10.41
C ILE A 715 -9.56 -17.63 11.32
N GLY A 716 -9.02 -17.85 12.51
CA GLY A 716 -8.53 -16.88 13.49
C GLY A 716 -7.01 -16.68 13.46
N GLY A 717 -6.31 -17.25 12.47
CA GLY A 717 -4.87 -17.10 12.28
C GLY A 717 -4.01 -18.13 13.02
N THR A 718 -4.61 -19.14 13.65
CA THR A 718 -3.85 -20.22 14.31
C THR A 718 -3.03 -20.97 13.27
N LEU A 719 -1.71 -21.01 13.44
CA LEU A 719 -0.84 -21.83 12.60
C LEU A 719 -0.91 -23.27 13.12
N GLU A 720 -1.36 -24.21 12.30
CA GLU A 720 -1.54 -25.62 12.68
C GLU A 720 -0.36 -26.24 13.43
N LYS A 721 0.86 -25.87 13.04
CA LYS A 721 2.11 -26.32 13.70
C LYS A 721 2.13 -26.09 15.22
N GLU A 722 1.40 -25.10 15.73
CA GLU A 722 1.36 -24.70 17.15
C GLU A 722 0.49 -25.64 18.01
N PRO A 723 -0.83 -25.78 17.78
CA PRO A 723 -1.64 -26.74 18.52
C PRO A 723 -1.19 -28.18 18.27
N ALA A 724 -0.68 -28.51 17.08
CA ALA A 724 -0.07 -29.82 16.81
C ALA A 724 1.10 -30.12 17.74
N LEU A 725 2.03 -29.16 17.94
CA LEU A 725 3.17 -29.32 18.86
C LEU A 725 2.71 -29.39 20.32
N LYS A 726 1.81 -28.49 20.75
CA LYS A 726 1.32 -28.46 22.13
C LYS A 726 0.63 -29.76 22.52
N THR A 727 -0.32 -30.21 21.69
CA THR A 727 -1.04 -31.47 21.91
C THR A 727 -0.11 -32.67 21.90
N SER A 728 0.89 -32.70 20.99
CA SER A 728 1.87 -33.78 20.94
C SER A 728 2.73 -33.86 22.22
N LYS A 729 3.11 -32.73 22.81
CA LYS A 729 3.83 -32.70 24.10
C LYS A 729 2.98 -33.24 25.24
N ILE A 730 1.71 -32.86 25.30
CA ILE A 730 0.78 -33.37 26.32
C ILE A 730 0.58 -34.89 26.15
N ILE A 731 0.43 -35.38 24.90
CA ILE A 731 0.39 -36.82 24.62
C ILE A 731 1.69 -37.51 25.08
N GLN A 732 2.84 -36.90 24.81
CA GLN A 732 4.15 -37.42 25.23
C GLN A 732 4.22 -37.60 26.75
N GLU A 733 3.86 -36.56 27.50
CA GLU A 733 3.87 -36.58 28.97
C GLU A 733 2.91 -37.65 29.53
N GLU A 734 1.66 -37.69 29.04
CA GLU A 734 0.65 -38.64 29.51
C GLU A 734 1.03 -40.11 29.23
N LEU A 735 1.59 -40.39 28.06
CA LEU A 735 2.06 -41.74 27.70
C LEU A 735 3.31 -42.15 28.49
N ALA A 736 4.24 -41.21 28.70
CA ALA A 736 5.45 -41.46 29.49
C ALA A 736 5.09 -41.76 30.96
N GLN A 737 4.15 -41.02 31.56
CA GLN A 737 3.64 -41.27 32.91
C GLN A 737 2.99 -42.67 33.05
N ARG A 738 2.48 -43.23 31.95
CA ARG A 738 1.90 -44.59 31.90
C ARG A 738 2.93 -45.69 31.62
N GLY A 739 4.21 -45.34 31.45
CA GLY A 739 5.32 -46.29 31.31
C GLY A 739 5.79 -46.55 29.87
N ALA A 740 5.27 -45.81 28.87
CA ALA A 740 5.77 -45.87 27.50
C ALA A 740 7.10 -45.12 27.35
N LYS A 741 7.94 -45.54 26.42
CA LYS A 741 9.12 -44.80 25.94
C LYS A 741 8.68 -43.94 24.76
N VAL A 742 8.47 -42.65 25.01
CA VAL A 742 7.89 -41.76 24.00
C VAL A 742 8.95 -40.86 23.39
N MET A 743 9.03 -40.85 22.07
CA MET A 743 9.99 -40.02 21.33
C MET A 743 9.23 -39.10 20.38
N MET A 744 9.59 -37.81 20.37
CA MET A 744 9.01 -36.86 19.42
C MET A 744 9.95 -36.65 18.23
N ALA A 745 9.41 -36.66 17.01
CA ALA A 745 10.17 -36.35 15.80
C ALA A 745 10.71 -34.91 15.82
N ARG A 746 9.99 -33.98 16.46
CA ARG A 746 10.44 -32.62 16.81
C ARG A 746 9.90 -32.21 18.18
N GLU A 747 10.70 -31.49 18.97
CA GLU A 747 10.30 -30.98 20.30
C GLU A 747 10.15 -29.44 20.35
N SER A 748 10.48 -28.77 19.26
CA SER A 748 10.43 -27.32 19.09
C SER A 748 9.86 -26.93 17.72
N ASP A 749 9.74 -25.63 17.45
CA ASP A 749 9.26 -25.11 16.16
C ASP A 749 10.37 -25.16 15.09
N VAL A 750 10.71 -26.38 14.67
CA VAL A 750 11.70 -26.65 13.63
C VAL A 750 11.07 -27.39 12.46
N TYR A 751 11.53 -27.08 11.25
CA TYR A 751 11.09 -27.79 10.05
C TYR A 751 11.78 -29.16 9.97
N MET A 752 10.99 -30.23 9.79
CA MET A 752 11.47 -31.59 9.54
C MET A 752 10.84 -32.12 8.25
N SER A 753 11.63 -32.71 7.34
CA SER A 753 11.07 -33.26 6.10
C SER A 753 10.21 -34.51 6.37
N LEU A 754 9.29 -34.83 5.46
CA LEU A 754 8.45 -36.04 5.60
C LEU A 754 9.30 -37.33 5.67
N ASN A 755 10.41 -37.38 4.92
CA ASN A 755 11.35 -38.51 4.97
C ASN A 755 12.07 -38.60 6.30
N ASP A 756 12.51 -37.47 6.88
CA ASP A 756 13.20 -37.49 8.18
C ASP A 756 12.27 -37.94 9.30
N ARG A 757 10.99 -37.54 9.26
CA ARG A 757 9.95 -38.00 10.20
C ARG A 757 9.80 -39.52 10.17
N VAL A 758 9.70 -40.09 8.97
CA VAL A 758 9.62 -41.55 8.75
C VAL A 758 10.91 -42.25 9.19
N PHE A 759 12.06 -41.72 8.76
CA PHE A 759 13.37 -42.27 9.11
C PHE A 759 13.56 -42.31 10.62
N PHE A 760 13.18 -41.25 11.33
CA PHE A 760 13.23 -41.17 12.79
C PHE A 760 12.39 -42.28 13.44
N ALA A 761 11.15 -42.50 13.00
CA ALA A 761 10.29 -43.54 13.54
C ALA A 761 10.84 -44.95 13.29
N ASN A 762 11.26 -45.22 12.05
CA ASN A 762 11.79 -46.54 11.65
C ASN A 762 13.13 -46.84 12.34
N LYS A 763 14.03 -45.85 12.43
CA LYS A 763 15.34 -45.99 13.10
C LYS A 763 15.18 -46.33 14.57
N ASN A 764 14.21 -45.73 15.25
CA ASN A 764 13.93 -45.99 16.66
C ASN A 764 13.07 -47.23 16.90
N ARG A 765 12.70 -47.97 15.85
CA ARG A 765 11.91 -49.22 15.93
C ARG A 765 10.63 -49.05 16.75
N ALA A 766 9.89 -47.97 16.49
CA ALA A 766 8.65 -47.68 17.21
C ALA A 766 7.66 -48.85 17.11
N ASP A 767 6.98 -49.16 18.21
CA ASP A 767 5.83 -50.07 18.24
C ASP A 767 4.60 -49.42 17.59
N VAL A 768 4.46 -48.09 17.75
CA VAL A 768 3.36 -47.27 17.19
C VAL A 768 3.89 -45.90 16.76
N PHE A 769 3.40 -45.40 15.63
CA PHE A 769 3.63 -44.03 15.15
C PHE A 769 2.33 -43.21 15.13
N ILE A 770 2.37 -42.00 15.68
CA ILE A 770 1.21 -41.09 15.70
C ILE A 770 1.63 -39.74 15.12
N SER A 771 1.02 -39.38 14.00
CA SER A 771 1.07 -38.04 13.45
C SER A 771 -0.10 -37.23 14.00
N VAL A 772 0.16 -36.03 14.52
CA VAL A 772 -0.83 -35.14 15.12
C VAL A 772 -0.97 -33.89 14.25
N HIS A 773 -2.15 -33.72 13.66
CA HIS A 773 -2.52 -32.61 12.79
C HIS A 773 -3.82 -31.96 13.27
N TYR A 774 -4.16 -30.82 12.67
CA TYR A 774 -5.49 -30.23 12.79
C TYR A 774 -6.02 -29.84 11.42
N ASN A 775 -7.20 -30.36 11.09
CA ASN A 775 -7.66 -30.42 9.72
C ASN A 775 -8.09 -29.03 9.21
N SER A 776 -8.32 -28.92 7.91
CA SER A 776 -8.87 -27.71 7.31
C SER A 776 -9.67 -28.05 6.06
N PHE A 777 -10.72 -27.28 5.81
CA PHE A 777 -11.56 -27.42 4.63
C PHE A 777 -12.02 -26.06 4.11
N VAL A 778 -12.27 -25.97 2.79
CA VAL A 778 -12.70 -24.73 2.12
C VAL A 778 -14.01 -24.19 2.74
N ASN A 779 -14.93 -25.10 3.08
CA ASN A 779 -16.13 -24.75 3.84
C ASN A 779 -15.82 -24.74 5.34
N GLY A 780 -15.60 -23.55 5.90
CA GLY A 780 -15.32 -23.33 7.32
C GLY A 780 -16.46 -23.69 8.28
N THR A 781 -17.61 -24.18 7.80
CA THR A 781 -18.65 -24.75 8.69
C THR A 781 -18.38 -26.21 9.06
N ILE A 782 -17.50 -26.90 8.33
CA ILE A 782 -17.17 -28.30 8.61
C ILE A 782 -16.37 -28.40 9.91
N SER A 783 -16.89 -29.19 10.85
CA SER A 783 -16.24 -29.54 12.12
C SER A 783 -16.30 -31.04 12.35
N GLY A 784 -15.51 -31.53 13.30
CA GLY A 784 -15.52 -32.93 13.72
C GLY A 784 -14.14 -33.55 13.85
N THR A 785 -14.12 -34.82 14.25
CA THR A 785 -12.89 -35.58 14.49
C THR A 785 -12.70 -36.63 13.39
N GLU A 786 -11.51 -36.66 12.78
CA GLU A 786 -11.11 -37.67 11.78
C GLU A 786 -9.83 -38.41 12.20
N THR A 787 -9.61 -39.59 11.65
CA THR A 787 -8.35 -40.32 11.83
C THR A 787 -7.98 -41.05 10.55
N PHE A 788 -6.78 -40.79 10.04
CA PHE A 788 -6.27 -41.42 8.84
C PHE A 788 -5.35 -42.59 9.15
N TYR A 789 -5.40 -43.59 8.27
CA TYR A 789 -4.51 -44.76 8.25
C TYR A 789 -4.19 -45.13 6.80
N SER A 790 -3.18 -45.98 6.54
CA SER A 790 -2.86 -46.38 5.16
C SER A 790 -2.85 -47.89 4.93
N LYS A 791 -2.17 -48.65 5.79
CA LYS A 791 -1.97 -50.09 5.63
C LYS A 791 -3.02 -50.87 6.44
N PRO A 792 -3.32 -52.13 6.08
CA PRO A 792 -4.20 -52.98 6.88
C PRO A 792 -3.77 -53.09 8.35
N ILE A 793 -2.46 -53.12 8.61
CA ILE A 793 -1.90 -53.20 9.97
C ILE A 793 -2.21 -51.94 10.83
N ASP A 794 -2.48 -50.79 10.19
CA ASP A 794 -2.77 -49.52 10.87
C ASP A 794 -4.24 -49.44 11.34
N GLN A 795 -5.13 -50.20 10.71
CA GLN A 795 -6.58 -50.03 10.85
C GLN A 795 -7.05 -50.26 12.29
N ALA A 796 -6.53 -51.29 12.96
CA ALA A 796 -6.90 -51.60 14.35
C ALA A 796 -6.51 -50.47 15.32
N LEU A 797 -5.34 -49.85 15.11
CA LEU A 797 -4.89 -48.70 15.89
C LEU A 797 -5.77 -47.48 15.62
N ALA A 798 -6.05 -47.19 14.34
CA ALA A 798 -6.89 -46.07 13.94
C ALA A 798 -8.30 -46.17 14.54
N SER A 799 -8.93 -47.34 14.47
CA SER A 799 -10.26 -47.57 15.05
C SER A 799 -10.28 -47.40 16.57
N ALA A 800 -9.28 -47.92 17.28
CA ALA A 800 -9.21 -47.81 18.74
C ALA A 800 -9.02 -46.35 19.20
N VAL A 801 -8.09 -45.62 18.59
CA VAL A 801 -7.83 -44.21 18.91
C VAL A 801 -8.99 -43.32 18.51
N HIS A 802 -9.55 -43.52 17.32
CA HIS A 802 -10.67 -42.72 16.83
C HIS A 802 -11.91 -42.85 17.74
N LYS A 803 -12.26 -44.08 18.12
CA LYS A 803 -13.39 -44.34 19.04
C LYS A 803 -13.21 -43.60 20.36
N ALA A 804 -12.02 -43.65 20.95
CA ALA A 804 -11.73 -42.94 22.19
C ALA A 804 -11.80 -41.41 22.02
N MET A 805 -11.32 -40.86 20.90
CA MET A 805 -11.42 -39.43 20.60
C MET A 805 -12.87 -38.97 20.44
N VAL A 806 -13.69 -39.68 19.66
CA VAL A 806 -15.11 -39.35 19.50
C VAL A 806 -15.84 -39.37 20.84
N GLU A 807 -15.60 -40.41 21.65
CA GLU A 807 -16.23 -40.55 22.97
C GLU A 807 -15.87 -39.40 23.91
N LYS A 808 -14.61 -38.96 23.91
CA LYS A 808 -14.09 -38.00 24.90
C LYS A 808 -14.22 -36.54 24.47
N LEU A 809 -14.05 -36.26 23.18
CA LEU A 809 -14.08 -34.91 22.63
C LEU A 809 -15.51 -34.43 22.36
N LYS A 810 -16.48 -35.35 22.24
CA LYS A 810 -17.89 -35.06 21.93
C LYS A 810 -18.04 -34.17 20.68
N ARG A 811 -17.17 -34.38 19.69
CA ARG A 811 -17.25 -33.74 18.37
C ARG A 811 -17.97 -34.64 17.39
N THR A 812 -18.37 -34.08 16.25
CA THR A 812 -18.98 -34.85 15.17
C THR A 812 -18.03 -35.96 14.72
N ASP A 813 -18.51 -37.19 14.75
CA ASP A 813 -17.78 -38.36 14.23
C ASP A 813 -17.72 -38.28 12.70
N LYS A 814 -16.50 -38.18 12.17
CA LYS A 814 -16.24 -38.17 10.72
C LYS A 814 -15.55 -39.45 10.24
N GLY A 815 -15.35 -40.40 11.16
CA GLY A 815 -14.85 -41.74 10.91
C GLY A 815 -13.34 -41.85 10.73
N THR A 816 -12.93 -43.10 10.51
CA THR A 816 -11.57 -43.43 10.06
C THR A 816 -11.51 -43.47 8.53
N ARG A 817 -10.43 -42.97 7.94
CA ARG A 817 -10.26 -42.91 6.48
C ARG A 817 -8.93 -43.48 6.04
N LYS A 818 -8.94 -44.27 4.98
CA LYS A 818 -7.70 -44.70 4.32
C LYS A 818 -7.15 -43.55 3.48
N ALA A 819 -5.91 -43.13 3.72
CA ALA A 819 -5.24 -42.06 2.98
C ALA A 819 -3.76 -42.40 2.72
N MET A 820 -3.28 -42.09 1.52
CA MET A 820 -1.89 -42.34 1.11
C MET A 820 -0.93 -41.25 1.61
N LEU A 821 -1.04 -40.87 2.88
CA LEU A 821 -0.14 -39.89 3.49
C LEU A 821 1.27 -40.47 3.59
N TYR A 822 2.29 -39.68 3.21
CA TYR A 822 3.67 -40.16 3.11
C TYR A 822 4.17 -40.80 4.42
N VAL A 823 3.92 -40.14 5.56
CA VAL A 823 4.36 -40.62 6.87
C VAL A 823 3.69 -41.95 7.28
N LEU A 824 2.48 -42.23 6.79
CA LEU A 824 1.76 -43.48 7.06
C LEU A 824 2.21 -44.61 6.11
N ASN A 825 2.52 -44.27 4.86
CA ASN A 825 2.95 -45.24 3.86
C ASN A 825 4.33 -45.84 4.12
N TYR A 826 5.28 -45.01 4.56
CA TYR A 826 6.71 -45.38 4.61
C TYR A 826 7.22 -45.72 6.02
N THR A 827 6.38 -45.56 7.04
CA THR A 827 6.65 -46.11 8.38
C THR A 827 6.44 -47.63 8.37
N THR A 828 7.25 -48.38 9.13
CA THR A 828 7.20 -49.86 9.11
C THR A 828 6.34 -50.46 10.21
N MET A 829 5.90 -49.64 11.17
CA MET A 829 5.01 -50.02 12.28
C MET A 829 3.56 -49.54 12.01
N PRO A 830 2.57 -49.95 12.84
CA PRO A 830 1.24 -49.36 12.85
C PRO A 830 1.31 -47.83 12.99
N ALA A 831 0.71 -47.11 12.04
CA ALA A 831 0.82 -45.66 11.93
C ALA A 831 -0.53 -44.99 11.70
N ILE A 832 -0.82 -43.91 12.42
CA ILE A 832 -2.04 -43.11 12.24
C ILE A 832 -1.75 -41.61 12.14
N CYS A 833 -2.65 -40.86 11.50
CA CYS A 833 -2.69 -39.40 11.56
C CYS A 833 -4.00 -38.97 12.19
N ILE A 834 -3.96 -38.32 13.34
CA ILE A 834 -5.17 -37.85 14.03
C ILE A 834 -5.46 -36.41 13.63
N GLU A 835 -6.76 -36.13 13.45
CA GLU A 835 -7.30 -34.81 13.18
C GLU A 835 -8.40 -34.54 14.20
N PRO A 836 -8.06 -34.01 15.39
CA PRO A 836 -9.03 -33.88 16.47
C PRO A 836 -10.21 -32.97 16.11
N VAL A 837 -9.93 -31.89 15.38
CA VAL A 837 -10.87 -30.84 14.95
C VAL A 837 -10.35 -30.09 13.72
N PHE A 838 -11.18 -29.24 13.09
CA PHE A 838 -10.85 -28.46 11.89
C PHE A 838 -10.51 -26.99 12.21
N LEU A 839 -9.29 -26.51 11.96
CA LEU A 839 -8.91 -25.09 12.16
C LEU A 839 -9.65 -24.12 11.23
N SER A 840 -10.15 -24.60 10.09
CA SER A 840 -11.03 -23.81 9.22
C SER A 840 -12.39 -23.50 9.87
N ASN A 841 -12.77 -24.24 10.92
CA ASN A 841 -13.99 -24.00 11.68
C ASN A 841 -13.70 -23.26 12.97
N LYS A 842 -14.39 -22.12 13.14
CA LYS A 842 -14.12 -21.18 14.24
C LYS A 842 -14.22 -21.81 15.63
N TRP A 843 -15.18 -22.70 15.87
CA TRP A 843 -15.36 -23.33 17.17
C TRP A 843 -14.31 -24.40 17.44
N ASP A 844 -14.01 -25.16 16.40
CA ASP A 844 -12.96 -26.17 16.41
C ASP A 844 -11.57 -25.54 16.59
N GLU A 845 -11.29 -24.37 16.00
CA GLU A 845 -10.05 -23.62 16.21
C GLU A 845 -9.91 -23.08 17.65
N LEU A 846 -11.01 -22.62 18.25
CA LEU A 846 -11.01 -22.23 19.67
C LEU A 846 -10.71 -23.43 20.57
N LEU A 847 -11.29 -24.60 20.28
CA LEU A 847 -10.98 -25.84 20.97
C LEU A 847 -9.52 -26.27 20.74
N ALA A 848 -9.02 -26.16 19.51
CA ALA A 848 -7.64 -26.51 19.18
C ALA A 848 -6.62 -25.72 20.01
N ASN A 849 -6.93 -24.48 20.38
CA ASN A 849 -6.08 -23.62 21.20
C ASN A 849 -6.35 -23.72 22.72
N ASP A 850 -7.41 -24.42 23.14
CA ASP A 850 -7.74 -24.59 24.55
C ASP A 850 -6.95 -25.75 25.17
N GLU A 851 -6.18 -25.45 26.22
CA GLU A 851 -5.31 -26.44 26.87
C GLU A 851 -6.10 -27.62 27.47
N ASN A 852 -7.32 -27.39 27.96
CA ASN A 852 -8.15 -28.48 28.50
C ASN A 852 -8.64 -29.41 27.40
N PHE A 853 -8.99 -28.87 26.23
CA PHE A 853 -9.31 -29.67 25.06
C PHE A 853 -8.10 -30.47 24.58
N GLN A 854 -6.91 -29.87 24.50
CA GLN A 854 -5.67 -30.58 24.15
C GLN A 854 -5.37 -31.73 25.15
N LYS A 855 -5.60 -31.51 26.46
CA LYS A 855 -5.54 -32.58 27.48
C LYS A 855 -6.57 -33.67 27.24
N LYS A 856 -7.81 -33.34 26.84
CA LYS A 856 -8.82 -34.35 26.48
C LYS A 856 -8.39 -35.17 25.27
N VAL A 857 -7.80 -34.54 24.24
CA VAL A 857 -7.22 -35.23 23.08
C VAL A 857 -6.14 -36.20 23.56
N ALA A 858 -5.21 -35.73 24.39
CA ALA A 858 -4.12 -36.55 24.90
C ALA A 858 -4.61 -37.78 25.68
N LEU A 859 -5.55 -37.59 26.60
CA LEU A 859 -6.11 -38.69 27.37
C LEU A 859 -6.91 -39.67 26.50
N ALA A 860 -7.58 -39.20 25.44
CA ALA A 860 -8.28 -40.05 24.49
C ALA A 860 -7.30 -40.90 23.66
N VAL A 861 -6.21 -40.28 23.19
CA VAL A 861 -5.14 -40.97 22.46
C VAL A 861 -4.51 -42.04 23.35
N CYS A 862 -4.18 -41.74 24.61
CA CYS A 862 -3.64 -42.73 25.55
C CYS A 862 -4.57 -43.93 25.73
N GLN A 863 -5.85 -43.67 25.99
CA GLN A 863 -6.87 -44.72 26.16
C GLN A 863 -7.00 -45.59 24.89
N GLY A 864 -6.98 -44.96 23.71
CA GLY A 864 -7.06 -45.68 22.44
C GLY A 864 -5.86 -46.58 22.18
N ILE A 865 -4.64 -46.14 22.51
CA ILE A 865 -3.42 -46.95 22.37
C ILE A 865 -3.42 -48.11 23.37
N GLU A 866 -3.86 -47.89 24.61
CA GLU A 866 -4.00 -48.96 25.60
C GLU A 866 -4.97 -50.04 25.11
N GLU A 867 -6.12 -49.64 24.59
CA GLU A 867 -7.11 -50.55 24.03
C GLU A 867 -6.56 -51.30 22.81
N TYR A 868 -5.78 -50.63 21.94
CA TYR A 868 -5.08 -51.28 20.84
C TYR A 868 -4.12 -52.38 21.36
N PHE A 869 -3.22 -52.07 22.29
CA PHE A 869 -2.27 -53.07 22.80
C PHE A 869 -2.94 -54.18 23.60
N LYS A 870 -4.05 -53.90 24.28
CA LYS A 870 -4.87 -54.91 24.96
C LYS A 870 -5.41 -55.93 23.95
N ASN A 871 -5.96 -55.46 22.83
CA ASN A 871 -6.54 -56.32 21.81
C ASN A 871 -5.48 -57.09 21.00
N VAL A 872 -4.31 -56.48 20.76
CA VAL A 872 -3.18 -57.18 20.14
C VAL A 872 -2.56 -58.22 21.09
N LYS A 873 -2.52 -57.99 22.42
CA LYS A 873 -2.08 -59.00 23.41
C LYS A 873 -3.12 -60.10 23.68
N GLY A 874 -4.42 -59.77 23.57
CA GLY A 874 -5.53 -60.70 23.78
C GLY A 874 -5.71 -61.71 22.63
N GLY A 875 -5.21 -61.39 21.44
CA GLY A 875 -5.05 -62.34 20.33
C GLY A 875 -3.90 -63.31 20.59
N LYS A 876 -4.07 -64.26 21.52
CA LYS A 876 -3.17 -65.42 21.63
C LYS A 876 -3.51 -66.43 20.53
N LYS A 877 -2.54 -66.57 19.61
CA LYS A 877 -2.31 -67.63 18.61
C LYS A 877 -3.40 -67.86 17.56
#